data_AF-A0A329ZC93-F1
#
_entry.id   AF-A0A329ZC93-F1
#
_cell.length_a   1.000
_cell.length_b   1.000
_cell.length_c   1.000
_cell.angle_alpha   90.00
_cell.angle_beta   90.00
_cell.angle_gamma   90.00
#
_symmetry.space_group_name_H-M   'P 1'
#
loop_
_entity.id
_entity.type
_entity.pdbx_description
1 polymer ?
#
loop_
_entity_poly.entity_id
_entity_poly.type
_entity_poly.pdbx_seq_one_letter_code
_entity_poly.pdbx_strand_id
1 'polypeptide(L)'
;MKSGEDSNTQKLIDALQKSNLPLKSSALKVLNAINKPTLRQRQLELIELIRADESGSSLAFLIEVANTSPKASKALGDILNATTYNLQKGLKELGMDNIEIRAIYENLKNKTKADYNDVMENVLGKIYDENYKTTIDSKNYLNFRKELEKSGILESDAMAFLKDVEANIYNPNGVEFKQLNNALKRLNAYTKSTNPNLNEHLKSAVRGFLKEDIKKGIDDIFAQNTQGYADSKRLFESALSDYATMKEIFKVKGIKSLMDSTKTKEEAQEAFVRYLKGQGESAKSNYEILTQNLPKEQKENLELGVIQQIFEKSISKGENELKVFDSVLFNKEIEGLKDKFTTKGAKDALELIGGFHRLFSNDGEIAYKLRPPKTGSKGLNSTIATSAEGATKQKMTSAIMDLLMRNLPELGIPFTSVKFNGINERIQGAALRYHLLSALNHSVNVEDFKKILQKRNTPNNFNLPTRELLNSFLKQVDEVKAETLKEAENWRAREAEFEAKKDAMKLSQSIPLKEFGVNYPEYYHNGKGAIEKLLTEAKDYEARKEAGSLTEDEVKQGAYKGQVAGAFYKEGLGDIDLVWGEVTDPVNHKGYGLAHIIDKHPDFDTSLIPEIIEKGNVINQNNIRYRIEKDNYVIGLSAEYKGEKKNFIITAFERYKDKSDTFTEHPFTSTSDNAVKNLENSKANSTTNTQGLQTSLSPFAKAQAEKEAQQEAKEKLQAQQEAQRDLKAKEIAQKQRIIQEQKDAESGQSSLNRNLDLGEKIQTREVKAPLNSVTLGNNEVLELKYVVVKADDLKTNFEGNALQPRTQSNPAVIERIATQFKPNLMIGRGGFEDLPILAPDGQVIAGNHRVEGMKQFNEASRKRYENAIKENFGVELESDELLLRMPKDDLENQKLVSLAFVSNANTNRTFGDRVMASLGKYSKELETIPKYFESQSVDELSTKVAKALEKNGLLPNEEEANLALLGHLAKNSNGENIAKVLTKVYQSNDRETFSKIKDMFVKNAGEFHNLVNDIGEHGLKKLELRPYLLDSINATSQSLRGTRAENFKRLAEKIDNVLKTTTKEGRNDLIESDREFYKNLIGEILGASLAKFARQENPANALYEVLKNAKADLVEALEPTLFKEGKGIENADIYDLLELLISKGEPSEPTSAVIDMLPALREKEEAYNNFIKGSQREGTSHKPQTKDQAQETQTQDIKFVDTKGKEHTLNKDTQKQWLQTFGLQNL
;
A
#
# COMPACT_ATOMS: atom_id res chain seq x y z
N MET A 1 -32.00 14.82 3.90
CA MET A 1 -33.33 15.17 4.45
C MET A 1 -34.22 15.69 3.32
N LYS A 2 -34.97 14.79 2.67
CA LYS A 2 -36.13 15.05 1.82
C LYS A 2 -37.12 13.89 2.07
N SER A 3 -38.38 14.25 2.20
CA SER A 3 -39.51 13.56 2.83
C SER A 3 -40.15 12.42 2.01
N GLY A 4 -39.35 11.50 1.44
CA GLY A 4 -39.87 10.37 0.65
C GLY A 4 -39.58 8.98 1.23
N GLU A 5 -38.51 8.82 2.01
CA GLU A 5 -38.11 7.51 2.55
C GLU A 5 -38.84 7.10 3.85
N ASP A 6 -39.51 8.03 4.53
CA ASP A 6 -40.30 7.74 5.73
C ASP A 6 -41.52 6.83 5.44
N SER A 7 -42.00 6.74 4.19
CA SER A 7 -43.21 5.98 3.84
C SER A 7 -43.08 4.47 3.97
N ASN A 8 -41.94 3.88 3.58
CA ASN A 8 -41.78 2.41 3.59
C ASN A 8 -41.36 1.90 4.97
N THR A 9 -40.51 2.64 5.69
CA THR A 9 -40.11 2.31 7.06
C THR A 9 -41.30 2.44 8.02
N GLN A 10 -42.11 3.51 7.89
CA GLN A 10 -43.31 3.67 8.71
C GLN A 10 -44.36 2.59 8.43
N LYS A 11 -44.59 2.22 7.16
CA LYS A 11 -45.46 1.07 6.82
C LYS A 11 -44.95 -0.25 7.40
N LEU A 12 -43.64 -0.45 7.45
CA LEU A 12 -43.02 -1.65 8.05
C LEU A 12 -43.16 -1.64 9.58
N ILE A 13 -42.99 -0.47 10.22
CA ILE A 13 -43.23 -0.24 11.65
C ILE A 13 -44.70 -0.54 11.98
N ASP A 14 -45.64 0.01 11.21
CA ASP A 14 -47.08 -0.17 11.40
C ASP A 14 -47.50 -1.64 11.18
N ALA A 15 -46.89 -2.33 10.21
CA ALA A 15 -47.09 -3.75 9.98
C ALA A 15 -46.51 -4.60 11.13
N LEU A 16 -45.33 -4.26 11.65
CA LEU A 16 -44.70 -4.94 12.79
C LEU A 16 -45.50 -4.75 14.06
N GLN A 17 -46.00 -3.55 14.32
CA GLN A 17 -46.89 -3.25 15.45
C GLN A 17 -48.16 -4.11 15.44
N LYS A 18 -48.63 -4.55 14.26
CA LYS A 18 -49.80 -5.44 14.11
C LYS A 18 -49.46 -6.94 14.06
N SER A 19 -48.18 -7.30 14.05
CA SER A 19 -47.72 -8.71 13.94
C SER A 19 -47.54 -9.41 15.30
N ASN A 20 -47.53 -10.76 15.30
CA ASN A 20 -47.19 -11.63 16.44
C ASN A 20 -45.78 -12.26 16.27
N LEU A 21 -44.82 -11.52 15.73
CA LEU A 21 -43.44 -11.98 15.52
C LEU A 21 -42.69 -12.14 16.87
N PRO A 22 -41.90 -13.21 17.05
CA PRO A 22 -40.89 -13.25 18.12
C PRO A 22 -39.89 -12.10 17.90
N LEU A 23 -39.43 -11.48 18.99
CA LEU A 23 -38.51 -10.32 18.99
C LEU A 23 -39.08 -9.03 18.33
N LYS A 24 -40.41 -8.92 18.17
CA LYS A 24 -41.10 -7.73 17.64
C LYS A 24 -40.68 -6.42 18.30
N SER A 25 -40.53 -6.40 19.62
CA SER A 25 -40.08 -5.22 20.37
C SER A 25 -38.67 -4.79 19.96
N SER A 26 -37.75 -5.75 19.78
CA SER A 26 -36.39 -5.52 19.32
C SER A 26 -36.34 -5.02 17.87
N ALA A 27 -37.14 -5.63 16.98
CA ALA A 27 -37.26 -5.18 15.59
C ALA A 27 -37.81 -3.75 15.48
N LEU A 28 -38.80 -3.38 16.30
CA LEU A 28 -39.33 -2.02 16.37
C LEU A 28 -38.30 -1.02 16.88
N LYS A 29 -37.50 -1.39 17.89
CA LYS A 29 -36.40 -0.53 18.39
C LYS A 29 -35.37 -0.23 17.30
N VAL A 30 -34.93 -1.25 16.56
CA VAL A 30 -33.96 -1.11 15.46
C VAL A 30 -34.51 -0.25 14.32
N LEU A 31 -35.77 -0.45 13.93
CA LEU A 31 -36.41 0.37 12.89
C LEU A 31 -36.60 1.82 13.33
N ASN A 32 -36.98 2.04 14.58
CA ASN A 32 -37.10 3.40 15.14
C ASN A 32 -35.75 4.12 15.17
N ALA A 33 -34.65 3.41 15.43
CA ALA A 33 -33.30 3.97 15.42
C ALA A 33 -32.82 4.33 14.01
N ILE A 34 -33.10 3.48 13.00
CA ILE A 34 -32.79 3.77 11.58
C ILE A 34 -33.65 4.91 11.03
N ASN A 35 -34.83 5.14 11.61
CA ASN A 35 -35.75 6.21 11.20
C ASN A 35 -35.49 7.56 11.89
N LYS A 36 -34.39 7.73 12.64
CA LYS A 36 -34.06 9.02 13.26
C LYS A 36 -33.69 10.06 12.20
N PRO A 37 -34.09 11.33 12.41
CA PRO A 37 -34.02 12.34 11.36
C PRO A 37 -32.57 12.70 10.98
N THR A 38 -31.63 12.61 11.92
CA THR A 38 -30.22 12.94 11.68
C THR A 38 -29.34 11.69 11.68
N LEU A 39 -28.32 11.67 10.81
CA LEU A 39 -27.31 10.61 10.76
C LEU A 39 -26.68 10.33 12.14
N ARG A 40 -26.38 11.39 12.91
CA ARG A 40 -25.80 11.28 14.25
C ARG A 40 -26.75 10.61 15.25
N GLN A 41 -28.05 10.89 15.20
CA GLN A 41 -29.04 10.22 16.06
C GLN A 41 -29.25 8.77 15.64
N ARG A 42 -29.25 8.47 14.33
CA ARG A 42 -29.29 7.09 13.82
C ARG A 42 -28.09 6.29 14.33
N GLN A 43 -26.89 6.86 14.24
CA GLN A 43 -25.66 6.24 14.74
C GLN A 43 -25.67 6.01 16.26
N LEU A 44 -26.07 7.01 17.06
CA LEU A 44 -26.11 6.89 18.52
C LEU A 44 -27.12 5.82 18.99
N GLU A 45 -28.35 5.87 18.49
CA GLU A 45 -29.39 4.92 18.90
C GLU A 45 -29.09 3.50 18.42
N LEU A 46 -28.48 3.33 17.24
CA LEU A 46 -28.04 2.01 16.78
C LEU A 46 -26.84 1.46 17.58
N ILE A 47 -25.87 2.30 17.95
CA ILE A 47 -24.73 1.88 18.79
C ILE A 47 -25.22 1.45 20.17
N GLU A 48 -26.12 2.23 20.78
CA GLU A 48 -26.73 1.92 22.07
C GLU A 48 -27.54 0.62 22.03
N LEU A 49 -28.36 0.43 20.99
CA LEU A 49 -29.16 -0.78 20.78
C LEU A 49 -28.35 -2.04 20.46
N ILE A 50 -27.22 -1.90 19.75
CA ILE A 50 -26.38 -3.04 19.33
C ILE A 50 -25.41 -3.43 20.45
N ARG A 51 -24.90 -2.49 21.26
CA ARG A 51 -23.66 -2.71 22.04
C ARG A 51 -23.72 -2.36 23.53
N ALA A 52 -24.74 -1.63 23.97
CA ALA A 52 -24.98 -1.29 25.37
C ALA A 52 -26.37 -1.72 25.88
N ASP A 53 -27.10 -2.56 25.12
CA ASP A 53 -28.42 -3.05 25.51
C ASP A 53 -28.34 -4.02 26.70
N GLU A 54 -28.55 -3.51 27.91
CA GLU A 54 -28.61 -4.28 29.16
C GLU A 54 -29.78 -5.29 29.20
N SER A 55 -30.79 -5.12 28.34
CA SER A 55 -31.96 -6.02 28.30
C SER A 55 -31.71 -7.33 27.56
N GLY A 56 -30.59 -7.45 26.82
CA GLY A 56 -30.22 -8.63 26.00
C GLY A 56 -31.16 -8.93 24.82
N SER A 57 -32.22 -8.14 24.63
CA SER A 57 -33.31 -8.44 23.69
C SER A 57 -33.00 -8.03 22.25
N SER A 58 -32.22 -6.98 22.03
CA SER A 58 -31.76 -6.55 20.70
C SER A 58 -30.58 -7.38 20.22
N LEU A 59 -29.75 -7.82 21.17
CA LEU A 59 -28.61 -8.72 20.99
C LEU A 59 -29.02 -10.07 20.38
N ALA A 60 -30.06 -10.72 20.93
CA ALA A 60 -30.58 -11.99 20.42
C ALA A 60 -31.08 -11.88 18.97
N PHE A 61 -31.72 -10.77 18.62
CA PHE A 61 -32.17 -10.50 17.25
C PHE A 61 -30.99 -10.33 16.28
N LEU A 62 -29.98 -9.53 16.65
CA LEU A 62 -28.80 -9.28 15.82
C LEU A 62 -27.97 -10.55 15.58
N ILE A 63 -27.83 -11.40 16.61
CA ILE A 63 -27.13 -12.68 16.51
C ILE A 63 -27.90 -13.65 15.60
N GLU A 64 -29.22 -13.76 15.75
CA GLU A 64 -30.06 -14.60 14.89
C GLU A 64 -29.99 -14.13 13.42
N VAL A 65 -30.02 -12.82 13.20
CA VAL A 65 -29.91 -12.19 11.88
C VAL A 65 -28.52 -12.40 11.26
N ALA A 66 -27.45 -12.25 12.05
CA ALA A 66 -26.09 -12.48 11.58
C ALA A 66 -25.86 -13.97 11.27
N ASN A 67 -26.37 -14.89 12.10
CA ASN A 67 -26.23 -16.34 11.89
C ASN A 67 -27.04 -16.87 10.69
N THR A 68 -28.03 -16.12 10.21
CA THR A 68 -28.85 -16.50 9.05
C THR A 68 -28.40 -15.86 7.73
N SER A 69 -27.41 -14.94 7.77
CA SER A 69 -26.87 -14.27 6.57
C SER A 69 -25.35 -14.13 6.60
N PRO A 70 -24.63 -14.75 5.64
CA PRO A 70 -23.17 -14.62 5.53
C PRO A 70 -22.69 -13.17 5.40
N LYS A 71 -23.44 -12.30 4.71
CA LYS A 71 -23.08 -10.88 4.53
C LYS A 71 -23.20 -10.09 5.84
N ALA A 72 -24.24 -10.34 6.64
CA ALA A 72 -24.43 -9.68 7.92
C ALA A 72 -23.46 -10.20 8.98
N SER A 73 -23.21 -11.52 9.00
CA SER A 73 -22.16 -12.13 9.84
C SER A 73 -20.79 -11.48 9.58
N LYS A 74 -20.41 -11.34 8.30
CA LYS A 74 -19.16 -10.67 7.92
C LYS A 74 -19.12 -9.20 8.35
N ALA A 75 -20.17 -8.42 8.03
CA ALA A 75 -20.21 -7.00 8.37
C ALA A 75 -20.14 -6.75 9.89
N LEU A 76 -20.83 -7.56 10.69
CA LEU A 76 -20.78 -7.49 12.14
C LEU A 76 -19.40 -7.91 12.68
N GLY A 77 -18.79 -8.96 12.11
CA GLY A 77 -17.42 -9.36 12.43
C GLY A 77 -16.39 -8.26 12.16
N ASP A 78 -16.47 -7.59 11.00
CA ASP A 78 -15.58 -6.48 10.62
C ASP A 78 -15.69 -5.30 11.61
N ILE A 79 -16.90 -5.02 12.07
CA ILE A 79 -17.20 -3.98 13.05
C ILE A 79 -16.57 -4.27 14.43
N LEU A 80 -16.71 -5.51 14.92
CA LEU A 80 -16.17 -5.94 16.23
C LEU A 80 -14.64 -5.95 16.24
N ASN A 81 -14.04 -6.34 15.11
CA ASN A 81 -12.59 -6.29 14.92
C ASN A 81 -12.09 -4.83 14.90
N ALA A 82 -12.80 -3.93 14.21
CA ALA A 82 -12.42 -2.52 14.14
C ALA A 82 -12.45 -1.82 15.52
N THR A 83 -13.46 -2.07 16.36
CA THR A 83 -13.49 -1.48 17.72
C THR A 83 -12.38 -2.01 18.61
N THR A 84 -12.15 -3.33 18.57
CA THR A 84 -11.04 -3.97 19.28
C THR A 84 -9.69 -3.41 18.86
N TYR A 85 -9.48 -3.25 17.55
CA TYR A 85 -8.25 -2.69 16.99
C TYR A 85 -7.99 -1.25 17.44
N ASN A 86 -9.02 -0.40 17.49
CA ASN A 86 -8.86 0.98 17.93
C ASN A 86 -8.58 1.11 19.42
N LEU A 87 -9.20 0.26 20.25
CA LEU A 87 -8.82 0.18 21.67
C LEU A 87 -7.36 -0.25 21.82
N GLN A 88 -6.93 -1.29 21.09
CA GLN A 88 -5.53 -1.73 21.08
C GLN A 88 -4.57 -0.59 20.71
N LYS A 89 -4.91 0.18 19.67
CA LYS A 89 -4.11 1.35 19.28
C LYS A 89 -4.03 2.40 20.39
N GLY A 90 -5.15 2.74 21.03
CA GLY A 90 -5.17 3.70 22.13
C GLY A 90 -4.36 3.22 23.35
N LEU A 91 -4.41 1.92 23.66
CA LEU A 91 -3.61 1.33 24.74
C LEU A 91 -2.11 1.29 24.39
N LYS A 92 -1.75 1.05 23.13
CA LYS A 92 -0.36 1.15 22.64
C LYS A 92 0.19 2.56 22.77
N GLU A 93 -0.60 3.58 22.48
CA GLU A 93 -0.23 5.00 22.66
C GLU A 93 -0.02 5.38 24.15
N LEU A 94 -0.59 4.60 25.08
CA LEU A 94 -0.33 4.71 26.53
C LEU A 94 0.85 3.87 27.01
N GLY A 95 1.61 3.27 26.08
CA GLY A 95 2.82 2.50 26.38
C GLY A 95 2.58 1.02 26.70
N MET A 96 1.37 0.48 26.50
CA MET A 96 1.06 -0.95 26.75
C MET A 96 1.50 -1.91 25.64
N ASP A 97 2.49 -1.54 24.82
CA ASP A 97 2.97 -2.41 23.74
C ASP A 97 4.24 -3.14 24.17
N ASN A 98 4.28 -4.47 23.99
CA ASN A 98 5.45 -5.32 24.23
C ASN A 98 6.03 -5.29 25.66
N ILE A 99 5.20 -5.11 26.70
CA ILE A 99 5.71 -5.14 28.08
C ILE A 99 5.84 -6.58 28.57
N GLU A 100 7.08 -7.04 28.72
CA GLU A 100 7.37 -8.32 29.36
C GLU A 100 7.66 -8.17 30.85
N ILE A 101 6.69 -8.53 31.70
CA ILE A 101 6.82 -8.46 33.17
C ILE A 101 8.08 -9.19 33.68
N ARG A 102 8.41 -10.35 33.09
CA ARG A 102 9.62 -11.11 33.43
C ARG A 102 10.90 -10.34 33.09
N ALA A 103 10.93 -9.64 31.96
CA ALA A 103 12.08 -8.86 31.53
C ALA A 103 12.37 -7.68 32.48
N ILE A 104 11.34 -7.07 33.08
CA ILE A 104 11.52 -6.00 34.08
C ILE A 104 12.40 -6.49 35.24
N TYR A 105 12.09 -7.66 35.78
CA TYR A 105 12.84 -8.22 36.90
C TYR A 105 14.19 -8.80 36.48
N GLU A 106 14.31 -9.47 35.32
CA GLU A 106 15.62 -9.89 34.78
C GLU A 106 16.55 -8.69 34.55
N ASN A 107 16.04 -7.59 34.00
CA ASN A 107 16.81 -6.37 33.81
C ASN A 107 17.23 -5.75 35.14
N LEU A 108 16.35 -5.71 36.14
CA LEU A 108 16.71 -5.26 37.49
C LEU A 108 17.85 -6.12 38.07
N LYS A 109 17.77 -7.45 37.95
CA LYS A 109 18.80 -8.39 38.42
C LYS A 109 20.14 -8.18 37.71
N ASN A 110 20.11 -8.14 36.39
CA ASN A 110 21.30 -8.09 35.55
C ASN A 110 21.98 -6.73 35.66
N LYS A 111 21.20 -5.63 35.61
CA LYS A 111 21.72 -4.27 35.71
C LYS A 111 22.30 -4.00 37.09
N THR A 112 21.58 -4.29 38.18
CA THR A 112 22.12 -4.10 39.54
C THR A 112 23.38 -4.96 39.79
N LYS A 113 23.48 -6.16 39.19
CA LYS A 113 24.69 -6.99 39.26
C LYS A 113 25.84 -6.40 38.43
N ALA A 114 25.56 -5.87 37.24
CA ALA A 114 26.53 -5.22 36.37
C ALA A 114 27.06 -3.93 37.01
N ASP A 115 26.18 -3.05 37.49
CA ASP A 115 26.51 -1.80 38.19
C ASP A 115 27.36 -2.09 39.43
N TYR A 116 26.99 -3.11 40.21
CA TYR A 116 27.79 -3.56 41.35
C TYR A 116 29.20 -3.99 40.92
N ASN A 117 29.32 -4.80 39.86
CA ASN A 117 30.62 -5.26 39.39
C ASN A 117 31.46 -4.12 38.83
N ASP A 118 30.88 -3.19 38.07
CA ASP A 118 31.57 -2.04 37.49
C ASP A 118 32.12 -1.11 38.58
N VAL A 119 31.30 -0.79 39.58
CA VAL A 119 31.74 -0.04 40.76
C VAL A 119 32.90 -0.74 41.47
N MET A 120 32.78 -2.06 41.69
CA MET A 120 33.74 -2.81 42.50
C MET A 120 35.03 -3.18 41.76
N GLU A 121 35.02 -3.27 40.42
CA GLU A 121 36.17 -3.72 39.62
C GLU A 121 36.77 -2.60 38.78
N ASN A 122 35.95 -1.77 38.15
CA ASN A 122 36.41 -0.76 37.20
C ASN A 122 36.55 0.63 37.80
N VAL A 123 35.75 0.97 38.82
CA VAL A 123 35.86 2.26 39.52
C VAL A 123 36.79 2.10 40.71
N LEU A 124 36.33 1.44 41.79
CA LEU A 124 37.10 1.30 43.02
C LEU A 124 38.34 0.42 42.82
N GLY A 125 38.26 -0.62 41.99
CA GLY A 125 39.38 -1.50 41.69
C GLY A 125 40.52 -0.86 40.88
N LYS A 126 40.26 0.24 40.16
CA LYS A 126 41.29 1.02 39.46
C LYS A 126 41.83 2.17 40.31
N ILE A 127 40.99 2.75 41.17
CA ILE A 127 41.41 3.83 42.09
C ILE A 127 42.35 3.27 43.18
N TYR A 128 42.05 2.07 43.69
CA TYR A 128 42.83 1.40 44.73
C TYR A 128 43.54 0.17 44.15
N ASP A 129 44.65 0.45 43.48
CA ASP A 129 45.54 -0.55 42.87
C ASP A 129 46.45 -1.24 43.90
N GLU A 130 47.45 -1.99 43.41
CA GLU A 130 48.38 -2.75 44.25
C GLU A 130 49.23 -1.89 45.22
N ASN A 131 49.26 -0.57 45.04
CA ASN A 131 49.98 0.34 45.93
C ASN A 131 49.23 0.60 47.25
N TYR A 132 47.94 0.29 47.30
CA TYR A 132 47.11 0.50 48.50
C TYR A 132 46.87 -0.83 49.23
N LYS A 133 47.57 -1.01 50.35
CA LYS A 133 47.51 -2.25 51.15
C LYS A 133 47.20 -1.95 52.61
N THR A 134 46.51 -2.87 53.27
CA THR A 134 46.30 -2.84 54.72
C THR A 134 46.62 -4.18 55.36
N THR A 135 46.83 -4.20 56.67
CA THR A 135 46.93 -5.42 57.47
C THR A 135 45.78 -5.46 58.46
N ILE A 136 45.01 -6.55 58.47
CA ILE A 136 43.84 -6.72 59.33
C ILE A 136 44.23 -7.47 60.62
N ASP A 137 43.74 -7.03 61.78
CA ASP A 137 43.95 -7.70 63.06
C ASP A 137 43.39 -9.14 63.03
N SER A 138 44.27 -10.12 63.19
CA SER A 138 43.95 -11.54 63.10
C SER A 138 43.50 -12.17 64.43
N LYS A 139 43.38 -11.40 65.52
CA LYS A 139 43.06 -11.95 66.86
C LYS A 139 41.78 -12.79 66.88
N ASN A 140 40.70 -12.30 66.27
CA ASN A 140 39.42 -13.01 66.20
C ASN A 140 39.53 -14.27 65.33
N TYR A 141 40.26 -14.17 64.21
CA TYR A 141 40.53 -15.30 63.33
C TYR A 141 41.36 -16.40 64.00
N LEU A 142 42.42 -16.04 64.73
CA LEU A 142 43.26 -16.99 65.45
C LEU A 142 42.50 -17.71 66.55
N ASN A 143 41.55 -17.03 67.22
CA ASN A 143 40.65 -17.67 68.19
C ASN A 143 39.71 -18.65 67.50
N PHE A 144 39.08 -18.25 66.40
CA PHE A 144 38.22 -19.12 65.59
C PHE A 144 38.97 -20.36 65.07
N ARG A 145 40.21 -20.19 64.59
CA ARG A 145 41.07 -21.29 64.15
C ARG A 145 41.35 -22.26 65.30
N LYS A 146 41.68 -21.77 66.49
CA LYS A 146 41.90 -22.61 67.68
C LYS A 146 40.62 -23.36 68.10
N GLU A 147 39.44 -22.77 67.92
CA GLU A 147 38.16 -23.46 68.16
C GLU A 147 37.91 -24.59 67.16
N LEU A 148 38.22 -24.38 65.88
CA LEU A 148 38.17 -25.43 64.87
C LEU A 148 39.19 -26.55 65.13
N GLU A 149 40.39 -26.22 65.63
CA GLU A 149 41.43 -27.19 66.02
C GLU A 149 40.99 -28.03 67.22
N LYS A 150 40.37 -27.41 68.23
CA LYS A 150 39.87 -28.12 69.42
C LYS A 150 38.65 -29.00 69.15
N SER A 151 37.85 -28.68 68.12
CA SER A 151 36.65 -29.45 67.77
C SER A 151 36.95 -30.72 66.95
N GLY A 152 38.20 -30.95 66.53
CA GLY A 152 38.59 -32.14 65.76
C GLY A 152 38.11 -32.13 64.31
N ILE A 153 37.67 -30.97 63.79
CA ILE A 153 37.07 -30.81 62.45
C ILE A 153 38.14 -30.52 61.37
N LEU A 154 39.43 -30.46 61.74
CA LEU A 154 40.46 -29.79 60.95
C LEU A 154 41.11 -30.61 59.81
N GLU A 155 40.95 -31.93 59.73
CA GLU A 155 41.93 -32.75 58.97
C GLU A 155 41.77 -32.82 57.44
N SER A 156 40.66 -32.40 56.82
CA SER A 156 40.63 -32.26 55.35
C SER A 156 39.73 -31.14 54.82
N ASP A 157 38.59 -30.90 55.47
CA ASP A 157 37.52 -30.09 54.86
C ASP A 157 37.64 -28.59 55.15
N ALA A 158 38.30 -28.20 56.26
CA ALA A 158 38.45 -26.80 56.67
C ALA A 158 39.75 -26.13 56.18
N MET A 159 40.77 -26.91 55.81
CA MET A 159 42.11 -26.40 55.49
C MET A 159 42.15 -25.52 54.24
N ALA A 160 41.37 -25.85 53.21
CA ALA A 160 41.28 -25.03 52.00
C ALA A 160 40.69 -23.63 52.31
N PHE A 161 39.71 -23.57 53.22
CA PHE A 161 39.12 -22.32 53.67
C PHE A 161 40.10 -21.48 54.49
N LEU A 162 40.74 -22.08 55.50
CA LEU A 162 41.71 -21.37 56.36
C LEU A 162 42.87 -20.80 55.55
N LYS A 163 43.40 -21.57 54.58
CA LYS A 163 44.47 -21.12 53.69
C LYS A 163 44.02 -19.93 52.82
N ASP A 164 42.80 -19.95 52.30
CA ASP A 164 42.28 -18.86 51.46
C ASP A 164 42.02 -17.58 52.28
N VAL A 165 41.53 -17.72 53.51
CA VAL A 165 41.33 -16.62 54.46
C VAL A 165 42.66 -15.99 54.89
N GLU A 166 43.68 -16.80 55.21
CA GLU A 166 45.02 -16.32 55.55
C GLU A 166 45.71 -15.60 54.40
N ALA A 167 45.58 -16.12 53.17
CA ALA A 167 46.23 -15.54 52.01
C ALA A 167 45.59 -14.22 51.55
N ASN A 168 44.27 -14.07 51.70
CA ASN A 168 43.51 -12.97 51.08
C ASN A 168 42.87 -11.98 52.06
N ILE A 169 42.82 -12.29 53.36
CA ILE A 169 42.25 -11.40 54.39
C ILE A 169 43.29 -11.05 55.45
N TYR A 170 43.96 -12.04 56.04
CA TYR A 170 44.89 -11.85 57.16
C TYR A 170 46.36 -11.99 56.77
N ASN A 171 46.72 -11.64 55.54
CA ASN A 171 48.10 -11.77 55.05
C ASN A 171 49.02 -10.78 55.79
N PRO A 172 50.08 -11.23 56.48
CA PRO A 172 50.99 -10.34 57.20
C PRO A 172 51.76 -9.38 56.29
N ASN A 173 51.88 -9.71 55.00
CA ASN A 173 52.54 -8.84 54.00
C ASN A 173 51.59 -7.76 53.44
N GLY A 174 50.37 -7.67 53.96
CA GLY A 174 49.33 -6.74 53.50
C GLY A 174 48.41 -7.35 52.45
N VAL A 175 47.18 -6.83 52.41
CA VAL A 175 46.13 -7.22 51.46
C VAL A 175 45.60 -5.99 50.72
N GLU A 176 45.32 -6.18 49.43
CA GLU A 176 44.82 -5.16 48.51
C GLU A 176 43.29 -5.15 48.44
N PHE A 177 42.72 -4.04 47.93
CA PHE A 177 41.28 -3.90 47.75
C PHE A 177 40.68 -5.03 46.92
N LYS A 178 41.35 -5.42 45.83
CA LYS A 178 40.92 -6.52 44.96
C LYS A 178 40.86 -7.86 45.72
N GLN A 179 41.81 -8.12 46.60
CA GLN A 179 41.84 -9.35 47.41
C GLN A 179 40.67 -9.38 48.41
N LEU A 180 40.45 -8.26 49.13
CA LEU A 180 39.36 -8.12 50.10
C LEU A 180 37.96 -8.16 49.44
N ASN A 181 37.78 -7.48 48.31
CA ASN A 181 36.55 -7.52 47.53
C ASN A 181 36.25 -8.94 47.01
N ASN A 182 37.27 -9.64 46.51
CA ASN A 182 37.13 -11.03 46.08
C ASN A 182 36.79 -11.97 47.23
N ALA A 183 37.40 -11.78 48.40
CA ALA A 183 37.04 -12.51 49.62
C ALA A 183 35.57 -12.25 50.01
N LEU A 184 35.11 -11.00 49.93
CA LEU A 184 33.71 -10.62 50.19
C LEU A 184 32.71 -11.30 49.23
N LYS A 185 33.08 -11.44 47.94
CA LYS A 185 32.26 -12.16 46.93
C LYS A 185 32.17 -13.66 47.22
N ARG A 186 33.28 -14.27 47.63
CA ARG A 186 33.38 -15.72 47.93
C ARG A 186 32.87 -16.10 49.31
N LEU A 187 32.57 -15.12 50.17
CA LEU A 187 32.20 -15.32 51.57
C LEU A 187 31.06 -16.33 51.80
N ASN A 188 30.04 -16.34 50.92
CA ASN A 188 28.92 -17.28 51.02
C ASN A 188 29.27 -18.69 50.48
N ALA A 189 30.22 -18.80 49.55
CA ALA A 189 30.70 -20.08 49.05
C ALA A 189 31.46 -20.85 50.15
N TYR A 190 32.17 -20.12 51.01
CA TYR A 190 32.82 -20.68 52.19
C TYR A 190 31.85 -21.32 53.19
N THR A 191 30.56 -20.98 53.15
CA THR A 191 29.54 -21.56 54.06
C THR A 191 28.89 -22.85 53.54
N LYS A 192 29.39 -23.42 52.43
CA LYS A 192 28.88 -24.67 51.85
C LYS A 192 29.87 -25.81 52.10
N SER A 193 29.77 -26.45 53.26
CA SER A 193 30.46 -27.71 53.58
C SER A 193 29.47 -28.88 53.64
N THR A 194 29.93 -30.07 53.23
CA THR A 194 29.24 -31.36 53.39
C THR A 194 29.10 -31.76 54.87
N ASN A 195 29.92 -31.19 55.75
CA ASN A 195 29.84 -31.38 57.19
C ASN A 195 28.94 -30.30 57.84
N PRO A 196 27.77 -30.67 58.42
CA PRO A 196 26.83 -29.72 59.00
C PRO A 196 27.40 -28.88 60.17
N ASN A 197 28.25 -29.48 61.01
CA ASN A 197 28.86 -28.78 62.15
C ASN A 197 29.88 -27.74 61.67
N LEU A 198 30.75 -28.13 60.74
CA LEU A 198 31.69 -27.19 60.10
C LEU A 198 30.93 -26.05 59.39
N ASN A 199 29.86 -26.40 58.69
CA ASN A 199 29.01 -25.44 57.99
C ASN A 199 28.40 -24.40 58.96
N GLU A 200 27.96 -24.82 60.15
CA GLU A 200 27.45 -23.91 61.19
C GLU A 200 28.55 -23.00 61.77
N HIS A 201 29.73 -23.54 62.08
CA HIS A 201 30.87 -22.75 62.54
C HIS A 201 31.32 -21.72 61.50
N LEU A 202 31.39 -22.10 60.22
CA LEU A 202 31.74 -21.18 59.12
C LEU A 202 30.66 -20.11 58.90
N LYS A 203 29.37 -20.46 58.98
CA LYS A 203 28.28 -19.48 58.96
C LYS A 203 28.36 -18.51 60.14
N SER A 204 28.71 -19.01 61.32
CA SER A 204 28.89 -18.18 62.52
C SER A 204 30.05 -17.20 62.35
N ALA A 205 31.22 -17.65 61.90
CA ALA A 205 32.38 -16.77 61.64
C ALA A 205 32.09 -15.71 60.58
N VAL A 206 31.39 -16.09 59.50
CA VAL A 206 30.96 -15.19 58.42
C VAL A 206 29.96 -14.13 58.93
N ARG A 207 28.99 -14.51 59.77
CA ARG A 207 28.03 -13.57 60.38
C ARG A 207 28.64 -12.72 61.50
N GLY A 208 29.64 -13.27 62.19
CA GLY A 208 30.22 -12.71 63.40
C GLY A 208 31.28 -11.66 63.13
N PHE A 209 32.44 -12.05 62.59
CA PHE A 209 33.59 -11.14 62.49
C PHE A 209 34.17 -11.00 61.08
N LEU A 210 34.20 -12.07 60.27
CA LEU A 210 34.91 -12.06 58.97
C LEU A 210 34.39 -10.99 57.99
N LYS A 211 33.07 -10.79 57.94
CA LYS A 211 32.47 -9.79 57.04
C LYS A 211 32.77 -8.35 57.51
N GLU A 212 32.86 -8.14 58.82
CA GLU A 212 33.17 -6.84 59.40
C GLU A 212 34.65 -6.51 59.22
N ASP A 213 35.53 -7.49 59.47
CA ASP A 213 36.96 -7.37 59.28
C ASP A 213 37.33 -7.01 57.83
N ILE A 214 36.73 -7.68 56.84
CA ILE A 214 36.93 -7.35 55.42
C ILE A 214 36.45 -5.93 55.09
N LYS A 215 35.28 -5.53 55.59
CA LYS A 215 34.75 -4.17 55.38
C LYS A 215 35.65 -3.12 56.00
N LYS A 216 36.14 -3.36 57.21
CA LYS A 216 37.07 -2.48 57.91
C LYS A 216 38.40 -2.38 57.15
N GLY A 217 38.94 -3.50 56.66
CA GLY A 217 40.13 -3.48 55.82
C GLY A 217 39.94 -2.68 54.52
N ILE A 218 38.77 -2.77 53.88
CA ILE A 218 38.44 -1.93 52.71
C ILE A 218 38.36 -0.44 53.09
N ASP A 219 37.77 -0.11 54.24
CA ASP A 219 37.69 1.26 54.75
C ASP A 219 39.09 1.83 55.07
N ASP A 220 39.96 1.02 55.67
CA ASP A 220 41.36 1.36 55.97
C ASP A 220 42.15 1.62 54.68
N ILE A 221 41.88 0.86 53.60
CA ILE A 221 42.46 1.09 52.27
C ILE A 221 41.95 2.41 51.68
N PHE A 222 40.65 2.67 51.76
CA PHE A 222 40.08 3.93 51.25
C PHE A 222 40.62 5.14 52.00
N ALA A 223 40.84 5.04 53.31
CA ALA A 223 41.36 6.11 54.15
C ALA A 223 42.78 6.56 53.77
N GLN A 224 43.55 5.72 53.06
CA GLN A 224 44.88 6.07 52.54
C GLN A 224 44.80 7.11 51.40
N ASN A 225 43.65 7.24 50.73
CA ASN A 225 43.38 8.31 49.76
C ASN A 225 42.50 9.39 50.39
N THR A 226 43.13 10.38 51.03
CA THR A 226 42.44 11.43 51.80
C THR A 226 41.53 12.33 50.96
N GLN A 227 41.79 12.46 49.64
CA GLN A 227 40.96 13.28 48.75
C GLN A 227 39.70 12.54 48.25
N GLY A 228 39.78 11.21 48.08
CA GLY A 228 38.70 10.37 47.53
C GLY A 228 37.94 9.51 48.53
N TYR A 229 38.31 9.51 49.81
CA TYR A 229 37.79 8.61 50.85
C TYR A 229 36.26 8.65 51.00
N ALA A 230 35.67 9.83 51.18
CA ALA A 230 34.24 9.98 51.44
C ALA A 230 33.37 9.48 50.26
N ASP A 231 33.80 9.77 49.03
CA ASP A 231 33.10 9.35 47.82
C ASP A 231 33.27 7.84 47.57
N SER A 232 34.47 7.30 47.80
CA SER A 232 34.76 5.86 47.67
C SER A 232 33.94 5.03 48.66
N LYS A 233 33.87 5.49 49.92
CA LYS A 233 33.08 4.84 50.97
C LYS A 233 31.60 4.86 50.65
N ARG A 234 31.05 6.02 50.28
CA ARG A 234 29.64 6.16 49.90
C ARG A 234 29.29 5.26 48.71
N LEU A 235 30.12 5.26 47.67
CA LEU A 235 29.90 4.44 46.47
C LEU A 235 29.92 2.94 46.78
N PHE A 236 30.87 2.49 47.61
CA PHE A 236 30.97 1.10 48.06
C PHE A 236 29.75 0.67 48.90
N GLU A 237 29.33 1.50 49.86
CA GLU A 237 28.17 1.22 50.72
C GLU A 237 26.85 1.20 49.93
N SER A 238 26.66 2.15 49.00
CA SER A 238 25.48 2.20 48.12
C SER A 238 25.41 0.96 47.21
N ALA A 239 26.49 0.59 46.54
CA ALA A 239 26.51 -0.58 45.68
C ALA A 239 26.22 -1.90 46.44
N LEU A 240 26.74 -2.04 47.66
CA LEU A 240 26.41 -3.17 48.53
C LEU A 240 24.93 -3.19 48.95
N SER A 241 24.38 -2.03 49.27
CA SER A 241 22.98 -1.87 49.66
C SER A 241 22.03 -2.23 48.51
N ASP A 242 22.29 -1.74 47.31
CA ASP A 242 21.47 -1.99 46.12
C ASP A 242 21.48 -3.47 45.73
N TYR A 243 22.67 -4.10 45.76
CA TYR A 243 22.82 -5.52 45.46
C TYR A 243 22.15 -6.42 46.51
N ALA A 244 22.19 -6.04 47.79
CA ALA A 244 21.48 -6.75 48.85
C ALA A 244 19.95 -6.62 48.69
N THR A 245 19.47 -5.41 48.41
CA THR A 245 18.05 -5.13 48.15
C THR A 245 17.53 -5.94 46.97
N MET A 246 18.27 -6.00 45.87
CA MET A 246 17.94 -6.86 44.73
C MET A 246 17.81 -8.33 45.14
N LYS A 247 18.76 -8.88 45.89
CA LYS A 247 18.70 -10.29 46.34
C LYS A 247 17.47 -10.60 47.21
N GLU A 248 17.05 -9.68 48.06
CA GLU A 248 15.84 -9.86 48.87
C GLU A 248 14.57 -9.85 48.01
N ILE A 249 14.49 -8.99 46.99
CA ILE A 249 13.38 -8.95 46.03
C ILE A 249 13.19 -10.33 45.36
N PHE A 250 14.27 -11.02 44.97
CA PHE A 250 14.20 -12.34 44.33
C PHE A 250 13.81 -13.51 45.26
N LYS A 251 13.73 -13.30 46.57
CA LYS A 251 13.20 -14.30 47.51
C LYS A 251 11.68 -14.30 47.60
N VAL A 252 11.02 -13.24 47.12
CA VAL A 252 9.57 -13.10 47.17
C VAL A 252 8.92 -14.20 46.32
N LYS A 253 7.92 -14.90 46.90
CA LYS A 253 7.25 -16.06 46.28
C LYS A 253 6.71 -15.75 44.88
N GLY A 254 6.12 -14.58 44.69
CA GLY A 254 5.62 -14.13 43.38
C GLY A 254 6.71 -14.04 42.31
N ILE A 255 7.85 -13.43 42.63
CA ILE A 255 8.99 -13.32 41.71
C ILE A 255 9.61 -14.69 41.47
N LYS A 256 9.74 -15.53 42.51
CA LYS A 256 10.20 -16.91 42.34
C LYS A 256 9.31 -17.70 41.38
N SER A 257 7.99 -17.53 41.44
CA SER A 257 7.07 -18.19 40.51
C SER A 257 7.10 -17.63 39.09
N LEU A 258 7.37 -16.34 38.93
CA LEU A 258 7.54 -15.70 37.61
C LEU A 258 8.85 -16.15 36.92
N MET A 259 9.86 -16.46 37.72
CA MET A 259 11.22 -16.84 37.30
C MET A 259 11.42 -18.36 37.23
N ASP A 260 10.36 -19.14 37.46
CA ASP A 260 10.40 -20.59 37.49
C ASP A 260 10.54 -21.15 36.07
N SER A 261 11.71 -21.69 35.75
CA SER A 261 12.03 -22.21 34.41
C SER A 261 11.29 -23.50 34.06
N THR A 262 10.60 -24.14 35.01
CA THR A 262 9.81 -25.36 34.75
C THR A 262 8.37 -25.09 34.33
N LYS A 263 7.93 -23.82 34.32
CA LYS A 263 6.58 -23.41 33.90
C LYS A 263 6.61 -22.74 32.53
N THR A 264 5.53 -22.87 31.78
CA THR A 264 5.33 -22.07 30.56
C THR A 264 5.23 -20.57 30.89
N LYS A 265 5.48 -19.70 29.90
CA LYS A 265 5.43 -18.24 30.07
C LYS A 265 4.07 -17.81 30.61
N GLU A 266 3.01 -18.39 30.05
CA GLU A 266 1.62 -18.14 30.41
C GLU A 266 1.31 -18.60 31.84
N GLU A 267 1.70 -19.81 32.22
CA GLU A 267 1.49 -20.34 33.58
C GLU A 267 2.24 -19.54 34.65
N ALA A 268 3.48 -19.13 34.35
CA ALA A 268 4.30 -18.32 35.26
C ALA A 268 3.68 -16.92 35.47
N GLN A 269 3.21 -16.30 34.39
CA GLN A 269 2.54 -15.00 34.44
C GLN A 269 1.17 -15.08 35.12
N GLU A 270 0.38 -16.14 34.89
CA GLU A 270 -0.88 -16.35 35.61
C GLU A 270 -0.65 -16.54 37.11
N ALA A 271 0.33 -17.35 37.50
CA ALA A 271 0.70 -17.53 38.90
C ALA A 271 1.13 -16.20 39.55
N PHE A 272 1.85 -15.36 38.79
CA PHE A 272 2.29 -14.03 39.23
C PHE A 272 1.10 -13.07 39.44
N VAL A 273 0.16 -12.99 38.50
CA VAL A 273 -1.07 -12.16 38.65
C VAL A 273 -1.92 -12.65 39.83
N ARG A 274 -2.06 -13.98 40.00
CA ARG A 274 -2.76 -14.55 41.17
C ARG A 274 -2.07 -14.18 42.49
N TYR A 275 -0.74 -14.20 42.53
CA TYR A 275 0.01 -13.75 43.71
C TYR A 275 -0.25 -12.27 44.01
N LEU A 276 -0.20 -11.38 43.01
CA LEU A 276 -0.46 -9.94 43.17
C LEU A 276 -1.85 -9.65 43.76
N LYS A 277 -2.87 -10.44 43.39
CA LYS A 277 -4.23 -10.31 43.92
C LYS A 277 -4.33 -10.66 45.41
N GLY A 278 -3.45 -11.52 45.92
CA GLY A 278 -3.44 -11.99 47.30
C GLY A 278 -3.18 -10.89 48.35
N GLN A 279 -3.59 -11.17 49.59
CA GLN A 279 -3.52 -10.23 50.71
C GLN A 279 -2.12 -10.07 51.33
N GLY A 280 -1.18 -11.00 51.08
CA GLY A 280 0.17 -10.98 51.64
C GLY A 280 0.31 -11.58 53.03
N GLU A 281 1.56 -11.75 53.48
CA GLU A 281 1.91 -12.41 54.75
C GLU A 281 2.25 -11.41 55.89
N SER A 282 2.06 -10.10 55.65
CA SER A 282 2.40 -9.02 56.60
C SER A 282 1.36 -7.89 56.53
N ALA A 283 1.53 -6.79 57.30
CA ALA A 283 0.68 -5.59 57.22
C ALA A 283 0.72 -4.87 55.84
N LYS A 284 1.41 -5.44 54.84
CA LYS A 284 1.53 -4.97 53.46
C LYS A 284 1.01 -6.04 52.50
N SER A 285 0.26 -5.63 51.48
CA SER A 285 -0.23 -6.49 50.40
C SER A 285 0.90 -7.03 49.52
N ASN A 286 0.63 -8.12 48.79
CA ASN A 286 1.58 -8.69 47.84
C ASN A 286 2.03 -7.69 46.76
N TYR A 287 1.14 -6.79 46.34
CA TYR A 287 1.47 -5.70 45.42
C TYR A 287 2.43 -4.68 46.06
N GLU A 288 2.21 -4.28 47.31
CA GLU A 288 3.10 -3.34 48.01
C GLU A 288 4.48 -3.94 48.26
N ILE A 289 4.55 -5.22 48.62
CA ILE A 289 5.82 -5.94 48.79
C ILE A 289 6.63 -5.94 47.49
N LEU A 290 5.98 -6.10 46.34
CA LEU A 290 6.63 -6.17 45.02
C LEU A 290 7.02 -4.81 44.43
N THR A 291 6.33 -3.74 44.83
CA THR A 291 6.50 -2.41 44.22
C THR A 291 7.25 -1.40 45.08
N GLN A 292 7.40 -1.64 46.39
CA GLN A 292 8.01 -0.68 47.32
C GLN A 292 9.44 -0.25 46.95
N ASN A 293 10.19 -1.11 46.26
CA ASN A 293 11.59 -0.85 45.88
C ASN A 293 11.77 -0.68 44.36
N LEU A 294 10.67 -0.60 43.60
CA LEU A 294 10.75 -0.36 42.16
C LEU A 294 10.80 1.15 41.87
N PRO A 295 11.71 1.60 40.98
CA PRO A 295 11.64 2.93 40.40
C PRO A 295 10.25 3.20 39.79
N LYS A 296 9.83 4.45 39.82
CA LYS A 296 8.50 4.89 39.34
C LYS A 296 8.18 4.38 37.93
N GLU A 297 9.16 4.42 37.03
CA GLU A 297 9.03 3.93 35.65
C GLU A 297 8.84 2.41 35.58
N GLN A 298 9.63 1.64 36.32
CA GLN A 298 9.49 0.18 36.37
C GLN A 298 8.19 -0.26 37.04
N LYS A 299 7.70 0.52 38.00
CA LYS A 299 6.38 0.33 38.62
C LYS A 299 5.26 0.57 37.61
N GLU A 300 5.36 1.60 36.78
CA GLU A 300 4.39 1.89 35.72
C GLU A 300 4.39 0.80 34.64
N ASN A 301 5.58 0.36 34.21
CA ASN A 301 5.72 -0.76 33.29
C ASN A 301 5.15 -2.06 33.88
N LEU A 302 5.35 -2.33 35.17
CA LEU A 302 4.76 -3.49 35.83
C LEU A 302 3.23 -3.44 35.81
N GLU A 303 2.64 -2.30 36.21
CA GLU A 303 1.18 -2.14 36.22
C GLU A 303 0.59 -2.26 34.82
N LEU A 304 1.18 -1.59 33.82
CA LEU A 304 0.77 -1.67 32.42
C LEU A 304 0.94 -3.08 31.84
N GLY A 305 2.02 -3.78 32.18
CA GLY A 305 2.25 -5.16 31.76
C GLY A 305 1.21 -6.12 32.32
N VAL A 306 0.78 -5.93 33.58
CA VAL A 306 -0.32 -6.73 34.16
C VAL A 306 -1.65 -6.42 33.46
N ILE A 307 -1.93 -5.15 33.15
CA ILE A 307 -3.12 -4.78 32.37
C ILE A 307 -3.07 -5.41 30.98
N GLN A 308 -1.92 -5.35 30.30
CA GLN A 308 -1.72 -5.91 28.96
C GLN A 308 -1.96 -7.42 28.96
N GLN A 309 -1.40 -8.15 29.93
CA GLN A 309 -1.59 -9.59 30.04
C GLN A 309 -3.07 -9.97 30.22
N ILE A 310 -3.77 -9.25 31.10
CA ILE A 310 -5.20 -9.48 31.32
C ILE A 310 -6.00 -9.11 30.06
N PHE A 311 -5.65 -8.02 29.39
CA PHE A 311 -6.24 -7.60 28.14
C PHE A 311 -6.10 -8.66 27.04
N GLU A 312 -4.90 -9.20 26.84
CA GLU A 312 -4.63 -10.26 25.86
C GLU A 312 -5.40 -11.55 26.17
N LYS A 313 -5.48 -11.94 27.45
CA LYS A 313 -6.30 -13.08 27.91
C LYS A 313 -7.79 -12.86 27.64
N SER A 314 -8.23 -11.61 27.66
CA SER A 314 -9.62 -11.22 27.40
C SER A 314 -9.93 -11.02 25.91
N ILE A 315 -9.01 -11.28 25.00
CA ILE A 315 -9.35 -11.39 23.57
C ILE A 315 -9.96 -12.76 23.31
N SER A 316 -11.25 -12.79 22.98
CA SER A 316 -11.97 -14.00 22.61
C SER A 316 -11.36 -14.65 21.36
N LYS A 317 -11.17 -15.97 21.39
CA LYS A 317 -10.77 -16.81 20.24
C LYS A 317 -11.97 -17.68 19.86
N GLY A 318 -12.99 -17.08 19.25
CA GLY A 318 -14.17 -17.81 18.80
C GLY A 318 -13.86 -18.77 17.63
N GLU A 319 -14.77 -19.70 17.34
CA GLU A 319 -14.65 -20.68 16.23
C GLU A 319 -14.53 -20.03 14.84
N ASN A 320 -14.76 -18.72 14.71
CA ASN A 320 -14.74 -17.95 13.45
C ASN A 320 -13.45 -17.15 13.19
N GLU A 321 -12.36 -17.42 13.94
CA GLU A 321 -11.10 -16.66 13.86
C GLU A 321 -11.20 -15.15 14.19
N LEU A 322 -12.36 -14.68 14.67
CA LEU A 322 -12.55 -13.29 15.13
C LEU A 322 -11.74 -13.03 16.40
N LYS A 323 -11.03 -11.90 16.44
CA LYS A 323 -10.22 -11.46 17.59
C LYS A 323 -10.88 -10.24 18.22
N VAL A 324 -11.84 -10.50 19.10
CA VAL A 324 -12.68 -9.46 19.72
C VAL A 324 -12.40 -9.36 21.21
N PHE A 325 -12.24 -8.14 21.72
CA PHE A 325 -12.01 -7.89 23.14
C PHE A 325 -13.28 -8.07 23.98
N ASP A 326 -13.23 -9.00 24.92
CA ASP A 326 -14.26 -9.24 25.93
C ASP A 326 -13.97 -8.38 27.17
N SER A 327 -14.58 -7.18 27.19
CA SER A 327 -14.42 -6.23 28.29
C SER A 327 -15.04 -6.70 29.61
N VAL A 328 -16.01 -7.63 29.58
CA VAL A 328 -16.64 -8.22 30.78
C VAL A 328 -15.65 -9.19 31.44
N LEU A 329 -15.05 -10.07 30.64
CA LEU A 329 -14.00 -10.98 31.10
C LEU A 329 -12.79 -10.19 31.65
N PHE A 330 -12.40 -9.10 30.99
CA PHE A 330 -11.33 -8.22 31.47
C PHE A 330 -11.65 -7.64 32.85
N ASN A 331 -12.85 -7.08 33.02
CA ASN A 331 -13.25 -6.46 34.30
C ASN A 331 -13.26 -7.47 35.45
N LYS A 332 -13.68 -8.70 35.18
CA LYS A 332 -13.62 -9.81 36.14
C LYS A 332 -12.17 -10.17 36.48
N GLU A 333 -11.29 -10.20 35.49
CA GLU A 333 -9.89 -10.59 35.69
C GLU A 333 -9.03 -9.47 36.32
N ILE A 334 -9.36 -8.19 36.17
CA ILE A 334 -8.64 -7.07 36.82
C ILE A 334 -9.13 -6.79 38.25
N GLU A 335 -10.24 -7.41 38.66
CA GLU A 335 -10.84 -7.23 39.98
C GLU A 335 -9.84 -7.58 41.10
N GLY A 336 -9.81 -6.75 42.15
CA GLY A 336 -8.85 -6.87 43.25
C GLY A 336 -7.44 -6.28 42.99
N LEU A 337 -7.18 -5.78 41.77
CA LEU A 337 -5.94 -5.06 41.41
C LEU A 337 -6.19 -3.61 40.97
N LYS A 338 -7.30 -3.35 40.29
CA LYS A 338 -7.65 -2.03 39.72
C LYS A 338 -7.48 -0.86 40.70
N ASP A 339 -7.89 -1.04 41.95
CA ASP A 339 -7.81 0.00 42.98
C ASP A 339 -6.42 0.12 43.62
N LYS A 340 -5.61 -0.94 43.53
CA LYS A 340 -4.23 -0.98 44.04
C LYS A 340 -3.24 -0.30 43.11
N PHE A 341 -3.52 -0.23 41.79
CA PHE A 341 -2.64 0.44 40.84
C PHE A 341 -2.63 1.94 41.06
N THR A 342 -1.43 2.53 41.11
CA THR A 342 -1.21 3.93 41.53
C THR A 342 -0.58 4.79 40.44
N THR A 343 -0.04 4.19 39.38
CA THR A 343 0.64 4.94 38.33
C THR A 343 -0.35 5.58 37.37
N LYS A 344 0.07 6.69 36.77
CA LYS A 344 -0.81 7.46 35.90
C LYS A 344 -1.12 6.68 34.62
N GLY A 345 -0.12 6.07 33.97
CA GLY A 345 -0.34 5.23 32.79
C GLY A 345 -1.34 4.12 33.05
N ALA A 346 -1.24 3.42 34.18
CA ALA A 346 -2.17 2.36 34.54
C ALA A 346 -3.60 2.87 34.76
N LYS A 347 -3.77 4.02 35.44
CA LYS A 347 -5.09 4.64 35.61
C LYS A 347 -5.69 5.10 34.29
N ASP A 348 -4.89 5.72 33.42
CA ASP A 348 -5.32 6.18 32.09
C ASP A 348 -5.73 4.98 31.20
N ALA A 349 -4.99 3.87 31.25
CA ALA A 349 -5.33 2.64 30.55
C ALA A 349 -6.63 1.99 31.05
N LEU A 350 -6.80 1.91 32.38
CA LEU A 350 -8.04 1.39 33.00
C LEU A 350 -9.24 2.29 32.73
N GLU A 351 -9.04 3.60 32.63
CA GLU A 351 -10.09 4.54 32.23
C GLU A 351 -10.48 4.35 30.77
N LEU A 352 -9.51 4.17 29.86
CA LEU A 352 -9.76 3.89 28.45
C LEU A 352 -10.52 2.57 28.24
N ILE A 353 -10.09 1.49 28.90
CA ILE A 353 -10.80 0.19 28.88
C ILE A 353 -12.18 0.31 29.54
N GLY A 354 -12.30 1.09 30.61
CA GLY A 354 -13.59 1.36 31.26
C GLY A 354 -14.56 2.14 30.35
N GLY A 355 -14.05 3.10 29.57
CA GLY A 355 -14.82 3.81 28.55
C GLY A 355 -15.27 2.89 27.42
N PHE A 356 -14.38 1.98 26.98
CA PHE A 356 -14.73 0.94 26.02
C PHE A 356 -15.83 0.03 26.57
N HIS A 357 -15.70 -0.46 27.80
CA HIS A 357 -16.69 -1.34 28.43
C HIS A 357 -18.09 -0.73 28.48
N ARG A 358 -18.23 0.57 28.75
CA ARG A 358 -19.54 1.25 28.78
C ARG A 358 -20.23 1.29 27.41
N LEU A 359 -19.47 1.25 26.33
CA LEU A 359 -19.98 1.40 24.97
C LEU A 359 -20.04 0.05 24.22
N PHE A 360 -19.27 -0.93 24.67
CA PHE A 360 -18.96 -2.17 23.94
C PHE A 360 -18.93 -3.39 24.87
N SER A 361 -19.74 -3.40 25.94
CA SER A 361 -19.78 -4.50 26.92
C SER A 361 -20.20 -5.83 26.31
N ASN A 362 -21.05 -5.79 25.27
CA ASN A 362 -21.62 -6.99 24.65
C ASN A 362 -20.75 -7.56 23.51
N ASP A 363 -19.67 -6.88 23.07
CA ASP A 363 -18.88 -7.25 21.89
C ASP A 363 -18.28 -8.68 22.00
N GLY A 364 -17.81 -9.07 23.19
CA GLY A 364 -17.27 -10.42 23.44
C GLY A 364 -18.33 -11.52 23.34
N GLU A 365 -19.54 -11.27 23.86
CA GLU A 365 -20.66 -12.22 23.80
C GLU A 365 -21.19 -12.37 22.36
N ILE A 366 -21.25 -11.28 21.60
CA ILE A 366 -21.60 -11.30 20.17
C ILE A 366 -20.61 -12.17 19.41
N ALA A 367 -19.31 -11.92 19.58
CA ALA A 367 -18.25 -12.66 18.90
C ALA A 367 -18.31 -14.17 19.20
N TYR A 368 -18.60 -14.55 20.45
CA TYR A 368 -18.77 -15.95 20.86
C TYR A 368 -19.99 -16.63 20.22
N LYS A 369 -21.12 -15.91 20.08
CA LYS A 369 -22.38 -16.46 19.58
C LYS A 369 -22.55 -16.44 18.05
N LEU A 370 -21.64 -15.77 17.34
CA LEU A 370 -21.59 -15.80 15.87
C LEU A 370 -21.07 -17.17 15.39
N ARG A 371 -21.80 -17.85 14.50
CA ARG A 371 -21.43 -19.15 13.92
C ARG A 371 -20.72 -18.99 12.58
N PRO A 372 -19.82 -19.91 12.19
CA PRO A 372 -19.16 -19.82 10.90
C PRO A 372 -20.18 -20.13 9.79
N PRO A 373 -20.10 -19.45 8.63
CA PRO A 373 -21.01 -19.71 7.52
C PRO A 373 -20.77 -21.14 7.02
N LYS A 374 -21.67 -22.08 7.34
CA LYS A 374 -21.60 -23.44 6.79
C LYS A 374 -21.88 -23.39 5.29
N THR A 375 -20.84 -23.64 4.49
CA THR A 375 -21.00 -24.00 3.08
C THR A 375 -21.70 -25.35 2.99
N GLY A 376 -22.99 -25.36 2.64
CA GLY A 376 -23.62 -26.55 2.05
C GLY A 376 -24.66 -27.34 2.86
N SER A 377 -25.22 -26.85 3.97
CA SER A 377 -26.32 -27.56 4.63
C SER A 377 -27.69 -26.95 4.31
N LYS A 378 -28.40 -27.55 3.34
CA LYS A 378 -29.87 -27.57 3.35
C LYS A 378 -30.30 -28.29 4.63
N GLY A 379 -30.84 -27.53 5.58
CA GLY A 379 -31.43 -28.06 6.81
C GLY A 379 -30.51 -28.01 8.01
N LEU A 380 -30.83 -27.14 8.98
CA LEU A 380 -31.26 -27.58 10.32
C LEU A 380 -31.73 -26.38 11.15
N ASN A 381 -33.01 -26.46 11.52
CA ASN A 381 -33.66 -25.90 12.70
C ASN A 381 -33.65 -24.37 12.91
N SER A 382 -34.28 -23.62 11.99
CA SER A 382 -35.11 -22.50 12.45
C SER A 382 -36.46 -23.06 12.87
N THR A 383 -36.83 -22.93 14.14
CA THR A 383 -38.14 -23.25 14.73
C THR A 383 -39.32 -22.45 14.14
N ILE A 384 -39.13 -21.81 12.98
CA ILE A 384 -40.10 -20.90 12.34
C ILE A 384 -40.74 -21.54 11.09
N ALA A 385 -40.25 -22.68 10.59
CA ALA A 385 -40.70 -23.24 9.31
C ALA A 385 -41.43 -24.58 9.42
N THR A 386 -42.70 -24.57 9.84
CA THR A 386 -43.70 -25.63 9.52
C THR A 386 -45.15 -25.09 9.39
N SER A 387 -45.34 -23.83 9.02
CA SER A 387 -46.69 -23.30 8.69
C SER A 387 -46.64 -22.11 7.72
N ALA A 388 -47.77 -21.80 7.06
CA ALA A 388 -47.93 -20.62 6.19
C ALA A 388 -47.63 -19.28 6.93
N GLU A 389 -47.77 -19.27 8.26
CA GLU A 389 -47.39 -18.16 9.13
C GLU A 389 -45.85 -17.98 9.17
N GLY A 390 -45.09 -19.07 9.06
CA GLY A 390 -43.62 -19.09 9.06
C GLY A 390 -43.00 -18.40 7.85
N ALA A 391 -43.58 -18.57 6.66
CA ALA A 391 -43.09 -17.93 5.43
C ALA A 391 -43.30 -16.40 5.46
N THR A 392 -44.41 -15.93 6.04
CA THR A 392 -44.69 -14.51 6.25
C THR A 392 -43.74 -13.90 7.29
N LYS A 393 -43.46 -14.62 8.38
CA LYS A 393 -42.48 -14.24 9.41
C LYS A 393 -41.05 -14.16 8.84
N GLN A 394 -40.68 -15.09 7.94
CA GLN A 394 -39.38 -15.10 7.28
C GLN A 394 -39.24 -13.96 6.25
N LYS A 395 -40.27 -13.68 5.44
CA LYS A 395 -40.29 -12.53 4.53
C LYS A 395 -40.18 -11.19 5.26
N MET A 396 -40.87 -11.06 6.40
CA MET A 396 -40.82 -9.85 7.22
C MET A 396 -39.46 -9.65 7.88
N THR A 397 -38.84 -10.73 8.38
CA THR A 397 -37.47 -10.71 8.91
C THR A 397 -36.45 -10.35 7.82
N SER A 398 -36.64 -10.86 6.60
CA SER A 398 -35.80 -10.54 5.43
C SER A 398 -35.96 -9.08 4.97
N ALA A 399 -37.15 -8.50 5.05
CA ALA A 399 -37.39 -7.10 4.70
C ALA A 399 -36.74 -6.12 5.70
N ILE A 400 -36.78 -6.45 7.00
CA ILE A 400 -36.06 -5.69 8.05
C ILE A 400 -34.55 -5.80 7.84
N MET A 401 -34.07 -6.99 7.45
CA MET A 401 -32.67 -7.25 7.12
C MET A 401 -32.18 -6.44 5.92
N ASP A 402 -32.94 -6.40 4.83
CA ASP A 402 -32.58 -5.61 3.65
C ASP A 402 -32.51 -4.11 3.98
N LEU A 403 -33.43 -3.62 4.83
CA LEU A 403 -33.40 -2.24 5.29
C LEU A 403 -32.17 -1.94 6.17
N LEU A 404 -31.81 -2.85 7.09
CA LEU A 404 -30.62 -2.70 7.93
C LEU A 404 -29.32 -2.72 7.10
N MET A 405 -29.20 -3.66 6.17
CA MET A 405 -28.03 -3.81 5.29
C MET A 405 -27.90 -2.70 4.25
N ARG A 406 -29.02 -2.09 3.81
CA ARG A 406 -29.03 -0.94 2.89
C ARG A 406 -28.56 0.35 3.55
N ASN A 407 -28.82 0.50 4.86
CA ASN A 407 -28.44 1.69 5.62
C ASN A 407 -27.05 1.54 6.31
N LEU A 408 -26.49 0.33 6.38
CA LEU A 408 -25.15 0.03 6.92
C LEU A 408 -23.99 0.81 6.26
N PRO A 409 -23.97 0.99 4.93
CA PRO A 409 -22.97 1.83 4.26
C PRO A 409 -23.12 3.33 4.57
N GLU A 410 -24.36 3.84 4.69
CA GLU A 410 -24.65 5.24 5.03
C GLU A 410 -24.37 5.57 6.50
N LEU A 411 -24.33 4.56 7.38
CA LEU A 411 -24.02 4.70 8.79
C LEU A 411 -22.57 5.11 9.06
N GLY A 412 -21.68 5.10 8.05
CA GLY A 412 -20.39 5.78 8.04
C GLY A 412 -19.72 5.85 9.41
N ILE A 413 -19.57 4.72 10.10
CA ILE A 413 -19.07 4.71 11.48
C ILE A 413 -17.59 5.09 11.39
N PRO A 414 -17.20 6.30 11.79
CA PRO A 414 -15.85 6.77 11.62
C PRO A 414 -15.07 6.29 12.84
N PHE A 415 -14.41 5.14 12.75
CA PHE A 415 -13.31 4.83 13.66
C PHE A 415 -11.94 5.16 13.06
N THR A 416 -11.93 5.87 11.93
CA THR A 416 -10.72 6.46 11.36
C THR A 416 -10.45 7.81 12.00
N SER A 417 -9.63 7.78 13.04
CA SER A 417 -8.68 8.85 13.41
C SER A 417 -9.21 10.28 13.40
N VAL A 418 -9.54 10.82 14.58
CA VAL A 418 -9.16 12.21 14.86
C VAL A 418 -7.63 12.24 14.73
N LYS A 419 -7.13 12.81 13.64
CA LYS A 419 -5.70 13.06 13.44
C LYS A 419 -5.26 14.12 14.44
N PHE A 420 -4.66 13.70 15.56
CA PHE A 420 -3.84 14.59 16.39
C PHE A 420 -2.39 14.57 15.89
N ASN A 421 -2.18 15.01 14.65
CA ASN A 421 -0.82 15.35 14.20
C ASN A 421 -0.54 16.78 14.68
N GLY A 422 0.13 16.94 15.82
CA GLY A 422 0.66 18.24 16.23
C GLY A 422 0.81 18.57 17.71
N ILE A 423 0.52 17.68 18.67
CA ILE A 423 0.62 18.03 20.11
C ILE A 423 1.92 17.52 20.78
N ASN A 424 2.79 16.82 20.07
CA ASN A 424 3.94 16.14 20.71
C ASN A 424 5.22 16.95 20.90
N GLU A 425 5.26 18.26 20.60
CA GLU A 425 6.52 19.02 20.75
C GLU A 425 6.49 20.21 21.70
N ARG A 426 5.35 20.64 22.28
CA ARG A 426 5.35 21.89 23.10
C ARG A 426 4.49 21.96 24.37
N ILE A 427 3.95 20.87 24.93
CA ILE A 427 3.11 21.00 26.15
C ILE A 427 3.71 20.26 27.36
N GLN A 428 4.52 20.99 28.14
CA GLN A 428 4.85 20.62 29.52
C GLN A 428 3.68 20.99 30.45
N GLY A 429 2.85 20.02 30.85
CA GLY A 429 1.83 20.24 31.89
C GLY A 429 0.81 19.11 32.02
N ALA A 430 1.02 18.18 32.96
CA ALA A 430 0.08 17.08 33.24
C ALA A 430 -1.34 17.55 33.63
N ALA A 431 -1.46 18.73 34.27
CA ALA A 431 -2.72 19.36 34.63
C ALA A 431 -3.51 19.86 33.41
N LEU A 432 -2.81 20.45 32.43
CA LEU A 432 -3.42 20.87 31.16
C LEU A 432 -3.96 19.66 30.40
N ARG A 433 -3.19 18.56 30.32
CA ARG A 433 -3.63 17.29 29.72
C ARG A 433 -4.87 16.71 30.43
N TYR A 434 -4.90 16.70 31.76
CA TYR A 434 -6.05 16.23 32.55
C TYR A 434 -7.31 17.06 32.29
N HIS A 435 -7.21 18.39 32.29
CA HIS A 435 -8.36 19.25 32.06
C HIS A 435 -8.82 19.27 30.60
N LEU A 436 -7.92 19.09 29.63
CA LEU A 436 -8.23 18.85 28.21
C LEU A 436 -9.01 17.54 28.04
N LEU A 437 -8.52 16.43 28.57
CA LEU A 437 -9.19 15.13 28.51
C LEU A 437 -10.53 15.15 29.24
N SER A 438 -10.59 15.77 30.42
CA SER A 438 -11.83 15.90 31.17
C SER A 438 -12.84 16.81 30.47
N ALA A 439 -12.41 17.92 29.85
CA ALA A 439 -13.31 18.73 29.03
C ALA A 439 -13.82 17.92 27.84
N LEU A 440 -12.96 17.15 27.17
CA LEU A 440 -13.34 16.29 26.05
C LEU A 440 -14.41 15.26 26.46
N ASN A 441 -14.23 14.61 27.61
CA ASN A 441 -15.14 13.60 28.15
C ASN A 441 -16.49 14.15 28.61
N HIS A 442 -16.59 15.44 28.92
CA HIS A 442 -17.84 16.08 29.40
C HIS A 442 -18.49 17.00 28.35
N SER A 443 -17.95 17.03 27.13
CA SER A 443 -18.41 17.93 26.08
C SER A 443 -19.09 17.17 24.97
N VAL A 444 -20.31 17.60 24.66
CA VAL A 444 -21.12 16.97 23.61
C VAL A 444 -20.74 17.52 22.22
N ASN A 445 -20.10 18.69 22.18
CA ASN A 445 -19.59 19.36 20.99
C ASN A 445 -18.40 20.28 21.31
N VAL A 446 -17.78 20.86 20.27
CA VAL A 446 -16.60 21.73 20.38
C VAL A 446 -16.85 23.00 21.21
N GLU A 447 -18.09 23.52 21.23
CA GLU A 447 -18.41 24.69 22.06
C GLU A 447 -18.57 24.36 23.53
N ASP A 448 -19.10 23.19 23.85
CA ASP A 448 -19.13 22.70 25.23
C ASP A 448 -17.70 22.44 25.71
N PHE A 449 -16.86 21.88 24.85
CA PHE A 449 -15.42 21.64 25.10
C PHE A 449 -14.69 22.94 25.41
N LYS A 450 -14.90 23.94 24.56
CA LYS A 450 -14.33 25.27 24.72
C LYS A 450 -14.84 25.96 25.99
N LYS A 451 -16.16 25.94 26.24
CA LYS A 451 -16.77 26.56 27.44
C LYS A 451 -16.28 25.92 28.73
N ILE A 452 -16.13 24.59 28.76
CA ILE A 452 -15.62 23.86 29.94
C ILE A 452 -14.16 24.20 30.19
N LEU A 453 -13.33 24.30 29.15
CA LEU A 453 -11.93 24.71 29.28
C LEU A 453 -11.76 26.18 29.67
N GLN A 454 -12.56 27.09 29.10
CA GLN A 454 -12.56 28.50 29.45
C GLN A 454 -12.96 28.73 30.91
N LYS A 455 -14.00 28.03 31.40
CA LYS A 455 -14.39 28.07 32.82
C LYS A 455 -13.31 27.53 33.76
N ARG A 456 -12.49 26.59 33.28
CA ARG A 456 -11.39 26.02 34.06
C ARG A 456 -10.11 26.84 33.98
N ASN A 457 -10.02 27.82 33.08
CA ASN A 457 -8.86 28.70 32.90
C ASN A 457 -8.76 29.78 33.99
N THR A 458 -8.57 29.34 35.24
CA THR A 458 -8.47 30.18 36.44
C THR A 458 -7.11 30.00 37.13
N PRO A 459 -6.68 30.95 37.99
CA PRO A 459 -5.40 30.83 38.70
C PRO A 459 -5.29 29.60 39.60
N ASN A 460 -6.43 29.08 40.06
CA ASN A 460 -6.49 27.91 40.96
C ASN A 460 -6.27 26.57 40.24
N ASN A 461 -6.59 26.49 38.94
CA ASN A 461 -6.42 25.26 38.16
C ASN A 461 -5.13 25.26 37.31
N PHE A 462 -4.58 26.44 37.02
CA PHE A 462 -3.41 26.59 36.15
C PHE A 462 -2.54 27.79 36.56
N ASN A 463 -1.21 27.64 36.46
CA ASN A 463 -0.26 28.75 36.63
C ASN A 463 -0.20 29.66 35.39
N LEU A 464 0.36 30.86 35.52
CA LEU A 464 0.33 31.89 34.45
C LEU A 464 0.85 31.38 33.08
N PRO A 465 2.01 30.68 32.99
CA PRO A 465 2.48 30.15 31.71
C PRO A 465 1.55 29.07 31.10
N THR A 466 0.95 28.20 31.94
CA THR A 466 0.01 27.18 31.48
C THR A 466 -1.32 27.79 31.03
N ARG A 467 -1.73 28.91 31.62
CA ARG A 467 -2.92 29.66 31.21
C ARG A 467 -2.71 30.40 29.91
N GLU A 468 -1.51 30.94 29.67
CA GLU A 468 -1.14 31.51 28.37
C GLU A 468 -1.10 30.44 27.27
N LEU A 469 -0.55 29.26 27.59
CA LEU A 469 -0.61 28.08 26.72
C LEU A 469 -2.04 27.60 26.47
N LEU A 470 -2.89 27.55 27.49
CA LEU A 470 -4.31 27.20 27.34
C LEU A 470 -5.09 28.27 26.56
N ASN A 471 -4.77 29.55 26.73
CA ASN A 471 -5.34 30.64 25.94
C ASN A 471 -4.89 30.57 24.48
N SER A 472 -3.60 30.28 24.25
CA SER A 472 -3.06 30.04 22.91
C SER A 472 -3.69 28.79 22.28
N PHE A 473 -3.90 27.71 23.04
CA PHE A 473 -4.60 26.51 22.61
C PHE A 473 -6.08 26.77 22.33
N LEU A 474 -6.79 27.54 23.17
CA LEU A 474 -8.19 27.91 22.94
C LEU A 474 -8.32 28.85 21.73
N LYS A 475 -7.34 29.73 21.52
CA LYS A 475 -7.22 30.57 20.33
C LYS A 475 -6.89 29.73 19.09
N GLN A 476 -6.04 28.71 19.21
CA GLN A 476 -5.78 27.74 18.15
C GLN A 476 -6.97 26.81 17.91
N VAL A 477 -7.78 26.48 18.92
CA VAL A 477 -9.05 25.76 18.74
C VAL A 477 -10.06 26.67 18.07
N ASP A 478 -10.02 27.99 18.30
CA ASP A 478 -10.81 28.96 17.54
C ASP A 478 -10.30 29.19 16.14
N GLU A 479 -8.98 29.17 15.92
CA GLU A 479 -8.34 29.26 14.60
C GLU A 479 -8.53 27.96 13.83
N VAL A 480 -8.42 26.79 14.47
CA VAL A 480 -8.75 25.47 13.92
C VAL A 480 -10.25 25.31 13.77
N LYS A 481 -11.10 25.89 14.62
CA LYS A 481 -12.55 25.94 14.41
C LYS A 481 -12.90 26.94 13.32
N ALA A 482 -12.16 28.03 13.14
CA ALA A 482 -12.32 28.96 12.04
C ALA A 482 -11.67 28.44 10.76
N GLU A 483 -10.68 27.55 10.84
CA GLU A 483 -10.02 26.83 9.75
C GLU A 483 -10.70 25.52 9.46
N THR A 484 -11.48 24.92 10.38
CA THR A 484 -12.37 23.76 10.18
C THR A 484 -13.81 24.19 10.00
N LEU A 485 -14.20 25.43 10.32
CA LEU A 485 -15.34 26.10 9.72
C LEU A 485 -14.93 26.71 8.41
N LYS A 486 -13.73 27.28 8.20
CA LYS A 486 -13.26 27.60 6.83
C LYS A 486 -12.89 26.37 6.05
N GLU A 487 -12.52 25.25 6.65
CA GLU A 487 -12.32 23.97 5.96
C GLU A 487 -13.59 23.15 5.98
N ALA A 488 -14.60 23.38 6.82
CA ALA A 488 -15.94 22.81 6.60
C ALA A 488 -16.82 23.76 5.78
N GLU A 489 -16.44 25.01 5.57
CA GLU A 489 -16.97 25.97 4.60
C GLU A 489 -16.16 25.89 3.33
N ASN A 490 -14.87 25.53 3.34
CA ASN A 490 -14.07 25.16 2.16
C ASN A 490 -14.20 23.68 1.86
N TRP A 491 -14.65 22.81 2.77
CA TRP A 491 -15.08 21.44 2.50
C TRP A 491 -16.56 21.48 2.17
N ARG A 492 -17.42 22.33 2.76
CA ARG A 492 -18.74 22.61 2.16
C ARG A 492 -18.67 23.44 0.88
N ALA A 493 -17.64 24.25 0.64
CA ALA A 493 -17.43 24.96 -0.63
C ALA A 493 -16.57 24.14 -1.59
N ARG A 494 -15.77 23.16 -1.15
CA ARG A 494 -15.17 22.09 -1.98
C ARG A 494 -16.13 20.95 -2.22
N GLU A 495 -17.12 20.71 -1.37
CA GLU A 495 -18.21 19.72 -1.49
C GLU A 495 -19.40 20.40 -2.16
N ALA A 496 -19.53 21.74 -2.11
CA ALA A 496 -20.36 22.52 -3.02
C ALA A 496 -19.62 22.91 -4.31
N GLU A 497 -18.28 22.92 -4.40
CA GLU A 497 -17.53 22.96 -5.68
C GLU A 497 -17.41 21.56 -6.28
N PHE A 498 -17.40 20.50 -5.47
CA PHE A 498 -17.37 19.10 -5.92
C PHE A 498 -18.79 18.61 -6.18
N GLU A 499 -19.82 19.05 -5.44
CA GLU A 499 -21.22 18.96 -5.88
C GLU A 499 -21.52 19.99 -6.95
N ALA A 500 -20.94 21.19 -7.06
CA ALA A 500 -21.11 22.04 -8.27
C ALA A 500 -20.30 21.53 -9.47
N LYS A 501 -19.17 20.84 -9.29
CA LYS A 501 -18.43 20.14 -10.35
C LYS A 501 -19.06 18.80 -10.69
N LYS A 502 -19.68 18.10 -9.73
CA LYS A 502 -20.48 16.88 -9.95
C LYS A 502 -21.88 17.21 -10.45
N ASP A 503 -22.43 18.38 -10.16
CA ASP A 503 -23.64 18.94 -10.74
C ASP A 503 -23.33 19.54 -12.11
N ALA A 504 -22.13 20.11 -12.35
CA ALA A 504 -21.63 20.46 -13.69
C ALA A 504 -21.22 19.23 -14.54
N MET A 505 -20.79 18.13 -13.90
CA MET A 505 -20.46 16.84 -14.53
C MET A 505 -21.68 15.92 -14.64
N LYS A 506 -22.73 16.12 -13.83
CA LYS A 506 -24.10 15.61 -14.05
C LYS A 506 -24.84 16.43 -15.10
N LEU A 507 -24.50 17.71 -15.29
CA LEU A 507 -24.98 18.55 -16.41
C LEU A 507 -24.48 18.06 -17.77
N SER A 508 -23.51 17.13 -17.82
CA SER A 508 -22.90 16.62 -19.06
C SER A 508 -23.23 15.15 -19.38
N GLN A 509 -24.19 14.50 -18.69
CA GLN A 509 -24.52 13.09 -18.94
C GLN A 509 -25.58 12.86 -20.03
N SER A 510 -26.30 13.88 -20.48
CA SER A 510 -27.06 13.82 -21.74
C SER A 510 -26.31 14.62 -22.82
N ILE A 511 -25.73 13.93 -23.81
CA ILE A 511 -25.11 14.60 -24.96
C ILE A 511 -26.25 15.19 -25.80
N PRO A 512 -26.39 16.52 -25.96
CA PRO A 512 -27.42 17.10 -26.82
C PRO A 512 -27.12 16.78 -28.28
N LEU A 513 -28.13 16.41 -29.05
CA LEU A 513 -27.95 16.17 -30.49
C LEU A 513 -27.98 17.49 -31.24
N LYS A 514 -26.94 17.79 -32.01
CA LYS A 514 -26.84 19.07 -32.76
C LYS A 514 -28.04 19.28 -33.69
N GLU A 515 -28.61 18.18 -34.19
CA GLU A 515 -29.78 18.12 -35.06
C GLU A 515 -31.05 18.69 -34.41
N PHE A 516 -31.18 18.63 -33.09
CA PHE A 516 -32.32 19.16 -32.34
C PHE A 516 -32.18 20.65 -31.99
N GLY A 517 -31.07 21.29 -32.38
CA GLY A 517 -30.86 22.73 -32.21
C GLY A 517 -30.33 23.12 -30.83
N VAL A 518 -30.62 24.36 -30.42
CA VAL A 518 -30.06 24.96 -29.20
C VAL A 518 -30.49 24.15 -27.99
N ASN A 519 -29.53 23.64 -27.23
CA ASN A 519 -29.81 22.95 -25.98
C ASN A 519 -29.94 23.99 -24.85
N TYR A 520 -30.96 23.87 -24.02
CA TYR A 520 -31.16 24.68 -22.81
C TYR A 520 -30.88 23.81 -21.57
N PRO A 521 -29.59 23.56 -21.26
CA PRO A 521 -29.19 22.64 -20.19
C PRO A 521 -29.65 23.13 -18.80
N GLU A 522 -29.98 24.41 -18.64
CA GLU A 522 -30.52 24.97 -17.40
C GLU A 522 -31.87 24.37 -16.98
N TYR A 523 -32.54 23.62 -17.88
CA TYR A 523 -33.79 22.90 -17.61
C TYR A 523 -33.63 21.37 -17.52
N TYR A 524 -32.41 20.85 -17.36
CA TYR A 524 -32.14 19.43 -17.11
C TYR A 524 -32.92 18.90 -15.90
N HIS A 525 -33.65 17.78 -16.06
CA HIS A 525 -34.60 17.21 -15.08
C HIS A 525 -35.70 18.17 -14.57
N ASN A 526 -35.84 19.34 -15.19
CA ASN A 526 -36.92 20.29 -14.94
C ASN A 526 -37.89 20.29 -16.12
N GLY A 527 -38.60 19.16 -16.28
CA GLY A 527 -39.50 18.95 -17.41
C GLY A 527 -40.57 20.03 -17.59
N LYS A 528 -41.09 20.61 -16.50
CA LYS A 528 -42.06 21.72 -16.57
C LYS A 528 -41.42 22.99 -17.15
N GLY A 529 -40.26 23.39 -16.61
CA GLY A 529 -39.53 24.55 -17.12
C GLY A 529 -39.00 24.35 -18.53
N ALA A 530 -38.62 23.12 -18.90
CA ALA A 530 -38.20 22.76 -20.25
C ALA A 530 -39.31 23.00 -21.28
N ILE A 531 -40.54 22.61 -20.97
CA ILE A 531 -41.72 22.87 -21.81
C ILE A 531 -41.95 24.38 -21.94
N GLU A 532 -41.98 25.10 -20.82
CA GLU A 532 -42.20 26.55 -20.80
C GLU A 532 -41.13 27.32 -21.58
N LYS A 533 -39.86 26.91 -21.46
CA LYS A 533 -38.74 27.50 -22.21
C LYS A 533 -38.89 27.29 -23.70
N LEU A 534 -39.06 26.03 -24.15
CA LEU A 534 -39.15 25.74 -25.57
C LEU A 534 -40.35 26.43 -26.24
N LEU A 535 -41.48 26.53 -25.53
CA LEU A 535 -42.66 27.29 -25.99
C LEU A 535 -42.39 28.80 -26.09
N THR A 536 -41.66 29.36 -25.13
CA THR A 536 -41.36 30.80 -25.10
C THR A 536 -40.41 31.19 -26.22
N GLU A 537 -39.33 30.41 -26.41
CA GLU A 537 -38.34 30.63 -27.47
C GLU A 537 -38.93 30.43 -28.87
N ALA A 538 -39.83 29.45 -29.04
CA ALA A 538 -40.56 29.29 -30.29
C ALA A 538 -41.46 30.50 -30.61
N LYS A 539 -42.15 31.06 -29.61
CA LYS A 539 -42.98 32.27 -29.78
C LYS A 539 -42.13 33.51 -30.10
N ASP A 540 -41.01 33.67 -29.43
CA ASP A 540 -40.07 34.77 -29.70
C ASP A 540 -39.50 34.66 -31.12
N TYR A 541 -39.11 33.46 -31.55
CA TYR A 541 -38.65 33.22 -32.92
C TYR A 541 -39.70 33.61 -33.97
N GLU A 542 -40.96 33.19 -33.81
CA GLU A 542 -42.03 33.57 -34.75
C GLU A 542 -42.31 35.09 -34.72
N ALA A 543 -42.29 35.73 -33.55
CA ALA A 543 -42.44 37.19 -33.45
C ALA A 543 -41.29 37.94 -34.15
N ARG A 544 -40.03 37.47 -34.01
CA ARG A 544 -38.87 38.04 -34.71
C ARG A 544 -38.91 37.76 -36.21
N LYS A 545 -39.43 36.61 -36.62
CA LYS A 545 -39.65 36.26 -38.03
C LYS A 545 -40.68 37.15 -38.70
N GLU A 546 -41.81 37.40 -38.03
CA GLU A 546 -42.84 38.35 -38.49
C GLU A 546 -42.30 39.78 -38.54
N ALA A 547 -41.43 40.16 -37.59
CA ALA A 547 -40.76 41.46 -37.55
C ALA A 547 -39.53 41.57 -38.49
N GLY A 548 -39.21 40.55 -39.29
CA GLY A 548 -38.06 40.54 -40.20
C GLY A 548 -36.69 40.68 -39.51
N SER A 549 -36.60 40.34 -38.22
CA SER A 549 -35.43 40.57 -37.35
C SER A 549 -34.67 39.28 -37.02
N LEU A 550 -34.72 38.28 -37.90
CA LEU A 550 -33.95 37.04 -37.76
C LEU A 550 -32.48 37.25 -38.15
N THR A 551 -31.58 36.53 -37.50
CA THR A 551 -30.16 36.47 -37.89
C THR A 551 -29.99 35.69 -39.19
N GLU A 552 -28.86 35.89 -39.90
CA GLU A 552 -28.58 35.15 -41.15
C GLU A 552 -28.62 33.63 -40.98
N ASP A 553 -28.18 33.13 -39.83
CA ASP A 553 -28.18 31.70 -39.52
C ASP A 553 -29.59 31.17 -39.24
N GLU A 554 -30.44 31.96 -38.57
CA GLU A 554 -31.86 31.63 -38.36
C GLU A 554 -32.66 31.64 -39.67
N VAL A 555 -32.36 32.57 -40.58
CA VAL A 555 -32.95 32.61 -41.92
C VAL A 555 -32.56 31.37 -42.72
N LYS A 556 -31.29 30.92 -42.64
CA LYS A 556 -30.84 29.66 -43.27
C LYS A 556 -31.46 28.42 -42.63
N GLN A 557 -31.72 28.45 -41.33
CA GLN A 557 -32.30 27.33 -40.58
C GLN A 557 -33.80 27.15 -40.86
N GLY A 558 -34.52 28.21 -41.22
CA GLY A 558 -35.90 28.20 -41.71
C GLY A 558 -36.98 27.96 -40.64
N ALA A 559 -36.64 27.29 -39.54
CA ALA A 559 -37.52 27.03 -38.40
C ALA A 559 -36.76 27.01 -37.08
N TYR A 560 -37.46 27.34 -35.99
CA TYR A 560 -36.92 27.21 -34.64
C TYR A 560 -36.55 25.74 -34.35
N LYS A 561 -35.36 25.52 -33.78
CA LYS A 561 -34.93 24.22 -33.27
C LYS A 561 -34.32 24.43 -31.88
N GLY A 562 -34.90 23.75 -30.90
CA GLY A 562 -34.42 23.76 -29.53
C GLY A 562 -34.68 22.42 -28.85
N GLN A 563 -33.89 22.13 -27.83
CA GLN A 563 -34.02 20.92 -27.02
C GLN A 563 -33.66 21.19 -25.56
N VAL A 564 -34.10 20.28 -24.71
CA VAL A 564 -33.60 20.10 -23.36
C VAL A 564 -33.22 18.64 -23.23
N ALA A 565 -31.92 18.37 -23.40
CA ALA A 565 -31.41 17.03 -23.27
C ALA A 565 -31.58 16.55 -21.82
N GLY A 566 -32.16 15.37 -21.58
CA GLY A 566 -32.51 14.89 -20.24
C GLY A 566 -33.52 15.77 -19.48
N ALA A 567 -34.49 16.38 -20.16
CA ALA A 567 -35.57 17.14 -19.53
C ALA A 567 -36.35 16.34 -18.49
N PHE A 568 -36.47 15.03 -18.69
CA PHE A 568 -37.16 14.10 -17.79
C PHE A 568 -36.30 12.86 -17.50
N TYR A 569 -36.67 12.12 -16.46
CA TYR A 569 -36.06 10.85 -16.12
C TYR A 569 -37.11 9.82 -15.71
N LYS A 570 -36.92 8.58 -16.15
CA LYS A 570 -37.75 7.44 -15.74
C LYS A 570 -36.88 6.24 -15.43
N GLU A 571 -37.07 5.67 -14.24
CA GLU A 571 -36.41 4.42 -13.85
C GLU A 571 -36.71 3.32 -14.87
N GLY A 572 -35.68 2.69 -15.44
CA GLY A 572 -35.78 1.69 -16.51
C GLY A 572 -35.63 2.24 -17.95
N LEU A 573 -35.82 3.54 -18.19
CA LEU A 573 -35.53 4.19 -19.48
C LEU A 573 -34.31 5.10 -19.43
N GLY A 574 -34.00 5.68 -18.26
CA GLY A 574 -32.95 6.69 -18.11
C GLY A 574 -33.45 8.10 -18.41
N ASP A 575 -32.53 8.98 -18.82
CA ASP A 575 -32.86 10.33 -19.26
C ASP A 575 -33.72 10.30 -20.54
N ILE A 576 -34.70 11.20 -20.61
CA ILE A 576 -35.61 11.40 -21.74
C ILE A 576 -35.53 12.88 -22.14
N ASP A 577 -35.13 13.12 -23.38
CA ASP A 577 -35.02 14.44 -23.96
C ASP A 577 -36.40 15.01 -24.34
N LEU A 578 -36.56 16.32 -24.12
CA LEU A 578 -37.65 17.09 -24.69
C LEU A 578 -37.11 17.91 -25.85
N VAL A 579 -37.64 17.70 -27.04
CA VAL A 579 -37.22 18.41 -28.24
C VAL A 579 -38.38 19.22 -28.78
N TRP A 580 -38.09 20.41 -29.34
CA TRP A 580 -39.09 21.16 -30.10
C TRP A 580 -39.60 20.32 -31.27
N GLY A 581 -38.67 19.71 -32.02
CA GLY A 581 -38.98 18.84 -33.14
C GLY A 581 -39.48 19.61 -34.36
N GLU A 582 -40.27 18.96 -35.21
CA GLU A 582 -40.76 19.54 -36.46
C GLU A 582 -42.09 18.92 -36.91
N VAL A 583 -42.88 19.70 -37.66
CA VAL A 583 -44.06 19.24 -38.39
C VAL A 583 -43.66 19.06 -39.84
N THR A 584 -43.48 17.81 -40.25
CA THR A 584 -43.04 17.43 -41.61
C THR A 584 -44.17 17.47 -42.65
N ASP A 585 -45.42 17.30 -42.22
CA ASP A 585 -46.62 17.35 -43.08
C ASP A 585 -47.78 17.93 -42.26
N PRO A 586 -48.11 19.23 -42.44
CA PRO A 586 -49.18 19.89 -41.70
C PRO A 586 -50.59 19.38 -42.04
N VAL A 587 -50.80 18.81 -43.24
CA VAL A 587 -52.13 18.34 -43.66
C VAL A 587 -52.45 16.99 -43.02
N ASN A 588 -51.44 16.13 -42.90
CA ASN A 588 -51.58 14.80 -42.31
C ASN A 588 -51.09 14.74 -40.85
N HIS A 589 -50.74 15.88 -40.25
CA HIS A 589 -50.18 15.99 -38.91
C HIS A 589 -49.05 14.99 -38.65
N LYS A 590 -47.96 15.04 -39.44
CA LYS A 590 -46.78 14.19 -39.25
C LYS A 590 -45.61 14.98 -38.68
N GLY A 591 -44.91 14.41 -37.71
CA GLY A 591 -43.77 15.06 -37.07
C GLY A 591 -43.27 14.33 -35.83
N TYR A 592 -42.49 15.03 -35.03
CA TYR A 592 -42.10 14.61 -33.68
C TYR A 592 -41.85 15.82 -32.77
N GLY A 593 -41.75 15.59 -31.47
CA GLY A 593 -41.45 16.62 -30.49
C GLY A 593 -42.65 17.50 -30.14
N LEU A 594 -42.39 18.58 -29.41
CA LEU A 594 -43.42 19.47 -28.88
C LEU A 594 -44.23 20.17 -29.99
N ALA A 595 -43.59 20.54 -31.11
CA ALA A 595 -44.26 21.11 -32.28
C ALA A 595 -45.32 20.16 -32.86
N HIS A 596 -45.00 18.87 -32.93
CA HIS A 596 -45.93 17.85 -33.41
C HIS A 596 -47.09 17.60 -32.43
N ILE A 597 -46.83 17.65 -31.12
CA ILE A 597 -47.88 17.51 -30.10
C ILE A 597 -48.91 18.64 -30.25
N ILE A 598 -48.44 19.87 -30.40
CA ILE A 598 -49.29 21.05 -30.55
C ILE A 598 -50.10 21.01 -31.85
N ASP A 599 -49.46 20.58 -32.95
CA ASP A 599 -50.10 20.48 -34.26
C ASP A 599 -51.17 19.39 -34.32
N LYS A 600 -50.85 18.19 -33.81
CA LYS A 600 -51.73 17.01 -33.90
C LYS A 600 -52.77 16.92 -32.77
N HIS A 601 -52.42 17.42 -31.59
CA HIS A 601 -53.22 17.34 -30.38
C HIS A 601 -53.34 18.72 -29.71
N PRO A 602 -53.99 19.70 -30.37
CA PRO A 602 -54.06 21.07 -29.87
C PRO A 602 -54.78 21.21 -28.52
N ASP A 603 -55.68 20.27 -28.20
CA ASP A 603 -56.43 20.23 -26.94
C ASP A 603 -55.65 19.54 -25.79
N PHE A 604 -54.49 18.96 -26.07
CA PHE A 604 -53.68 18.31 -25.04
C PHE A 604 -52.92 19.35 -24.21
N ASP A 605 -53.19 19.39 -22.91
CA ASP A 605 -52.44 20.23 -21.99
C ASP A 605 -51.03 19.65 -21.77
N THR A 606 -50.04 20.24 -22.45
CA THR A 606 -48.62 19.88 -22.34
C THR A 606 -48.10 19.97 -20.89
N SER A 607 -48.74 20.74 -20.01
CA SER A 607 -48.37 20.83 -18.59
C SER A 607 -48.57 19.51 -17.82
N LEU A 608 -49.30 18.55 -18.39
CA LEU A 608 -49.52 17.21 -17.84
C LEU A 608 -48.37 16.24 -18.10
N ILE A 609 -47.50 16.52 -19.09
CA ILE A 609 -46.37 15.64 -19.48
C ILE A 609 -45.49 15.26 -18.28
N PRO A 610 -45.06 16.19 -17.40
CA PRO A 610 -44.24 15.84 -16.22
C PRO A 610 -44.92 14.82 -15.31
N GLU A 611 -46.21 14.99 -15.04
CA GLU A 611 -46.94 14.09 -14.13
C GLU A 611 -47.18 12.72 -14.76
N ILE A 612 -47.42 12.67 -16.08
CA ILE A 612 -47.58 11.41 -16.82
C ILE A 612 -46.26 10.64 -16.84
N ILE A 613 -45.11 11.31 -17.06
CA ILE A 613 -43.79 10.66 -17.02
C ILE A 613 -43.48 10.14 -15.61
N GLU A 614 -43.71 10.95 -14.58
CA GLU A 614 -43.41 10.57 -13.19
C GLU A 614 -44.26 9.37 -12.73
N LYS A 615 -45.58 9.44 -12.93
CA LYS A 615 -46.54 8.48 -12.35
C LYS A 615 -47.04 7.39 -13.30
N GLY A 616 -46.81 7.53 -14.61
CA GLY A 616 -47.29 6.57 -15.61
C GLY A 616 -46.46 5.29 -15.69
N ASN A 617 -47.05 4.25 -16.26
CA ASN A 617 -46.41 2.95 -16.44
C ASN A 617 -45.70 2.88 -17.80
N VAL A 618 -44.47 2.38 -17.81
CA VAL A 618 -43.69 2.18 -19.04
C VAL A 618 -44.16 0.90 -19.74
N ILE A 619 -44.52 1.02 -21.01
CA ILE A 619 -44.89 -0.09 -21.89
C ILE A 619 -43.89 -0.13 -23.05
N ASN A 620 -43.15 -1.22 -23.16
CA ASN A 620 -42.24 -1.46 -24.28
C ASN A 620 -43.05 -1.98 -25.48
N GLN A 621 -43.01 -1.26 -26.60
CA GLN A 621 -43.64 -1.73 -27.85
C GLN A 621 -42.66 -2.52 -28.71
N ASN A 622 -41.41 -2.04 -28.79
CA ASN A 622 -40.27 -2.72 -29.39
C ASN A 622 -38.95 -2.07 -28.90
N ASN A 623 -37.80 -2.57 -29.37
CA ASN A 623 -36.48 -2.08 -28.94
C ASN A 623 -36.18 -0.59 -29.21
N ILE A 624 -37.04 0.12 -29.95
CA ILE A 624 -36.87 1.54 -30.32
C ILE A 624 -38.04 2.40 -29.81
N ARG A 625 -39.22 1.83 -29.52
CA ARG A 625 -40.44 2.57 -29.15
C ARG A 625 -40.95 2.17 -27.77
N TYR A 626 -41.14 3.19 -26.94
CA TYR A 626 -41.71 3.05 -25.60
C TYR A 626 -42.95 3.93 -25.47
N ARG A 627 -43.86 3.53 -24.58
CA ARG A 627 -44.98 4.36 -24.13
C ARG A 627 -44.94 4.55 -22.64
N ILE A 628 -45.42 5.69 -22.18
CA ILE A 628 -45.77 5.91 -20.79
C ILE A 628 -47.27 6.18 -20.74
N GLU A 629 -48.00 5.31 -20.04
CA GLU A 629 -49.46 5.40 -19.93
C GLU A 629 -49.88 5.68 -18.48
N LYS A 630 -50.72 6.71 -18.28
CA LYS A 630 -51.31 7.07 -17.00
C LYS A 630 -52.79 7.42 -17.22
N ASP A 631 -53.69 6.60 -16.69
CA ASP A 631 -55.14 6.71 -16.93
C ASP A 631 -55.46 6.71 -18.44
N ASN A 632 -56.11 7.77 -18.95
CA ASN A 632 -56.38 7.93 -20.38
C ASN A 632 -55.20 8.57 -21.15
N TYR A 633 -54.16 9.04 -20.49
CA TYR A 633 -53.06 9.77 -21.14
C TYR A 633 -51.93 8.85 -21.61
N VAL A 634 -51.35 9.17 -22.77
CA VAL A 634 -50.27 8.40 -23.41
C VAL A 634 -49.16 9.34 -23.85
N ILE A 635 -47.92 9.01 -23.52
CA ILE A 635 -46.71 9.62 -24.08
C ILE A 635 -45.98 8.58 -24.91
N GLY A 636 -45.71 8.89 -26.17
CA GLY A 636 -44.85 8.10 -27.04
C GLY A 636 -43.40 8.56 -26.97
N LEU A 637 -42.47 7.62 -26.90
CA LEU A 637 -41.02 7.85 -26.86
C LEU A 637 -40.31 7.06 -27.98
N SER A 638 -39.21 7.60 -28.48
CA SER A 638 -38.20 6.87 -29.27
C SER A 638 -36.94 6.70 -28.45
N ALA A 639 -36.24 5.56 -28.54
CA ALA A 639 -34.91 5.33 -27.96
C ALA A 639 -33.77 5.46 -28.97
N GLU A 640 -34.09 5.89 -30.20
CA GLU A 640 -33.12 6.15 -31.27
C GLU A 640 -33.56 7.35 -32.11
N TYR A 641 -32.58 8.16 -32.53
CA TYR A 641 -32.71 9.19 -33.57
C TYR A 641 -31.59 9.02 -34.60
N LYS A 642 -31.93 8.72 -35.85
CA LYS A 642 -30.97 8.56 -36.98
C LYS A 642 -29.79 7.62 -36.68
N GLY A 643 -30.01 6.49 -35.98
CA GLY A 643 -28.94 5.55 -35.61
C GLY A 643 -28.26 5.83 -34.27
N GLU A 644 -28.48 7.01 -33.67
CA GLU A 644 -27.93 7.34 -32.36
C GLU A 644 -28.91 6.98 -31.24
N LYS A 645 -28.44 6.23 -30.25
CA LYS A 645 -29.23 5.85 -29.07
C LYS A 645 -29.59 7.08 -28.27
N LYS A 646 -30.88 7.42 -28.26
CA LYS A 646 -31.39 8.64 -27.65
C LYS A 646 -32.86 8.46 -27.28
N ASN A 647 -33.18 8.58 -25.99
CA ASN A 647 -34.57 8.61 -25.56
C ASN A 647 -35.12 10.02 -25.71
N PHE A 648 -36.19 10.21 -26.47
CA PHE A 648 -36.85 11.52 -26.58
C PHE A 648 -38.35 11.39 -26.81
N ILE A 649 -39.10 12.43 -26.41
CA ILE A 649 -40.55 12.50 -26.58
C ILE A 649 -40.88 12.75 -28.05
N ILE A 650 -41.68 11.85 -28.63
CA ILE A 650 -42.17 11.99 -30.01
C ILE A 650 -43.59 12.55 -30.06
N THR A 651 -44.47 12.20 -29.11
CA THR A 651 -45.87 12.64 -29.07
C THR A 651 -46.50 12.44 -27.68
N ALA A 652 -47.62 13.10 -27.39
CA ALA A 652 -48.40 12.96 -26.16
C ALA A 652 -49.88 13.33 -26.42
N PHE A 653 -50.83 12.56 -25.85
CA PHE A 653 -52.28 12.79 -26.05
C PHE A 653 -53.16 12.11 -24.98
N GLU A 654 -54.45 12.48 -24.94
CA GLU A 654 -55.50 11.82 -24.14
C GLU A 654 -56.31 10.84 -25.03
N ARG A 655 -56.56 9.61 -24.55
CA ARG A 655 -57.43 8.61 -25.22
C ARG A 655 -58.89 8.86 -24.87
N TYR A 656 -59.70 9.15 -25.88
CA TYR A 656 -61.17 9.18 -25.74
C TYR A 656 -61.77 7.80 -26.03
N LYS A 657 -62.75 7.39 -25.21
CA LYS A 657 -63.35 6.04 -25.21
C LYS A 657 -64.07 5.62 -26.52
N ASP A 658 -64.29 6.53 -27.47
CA ASP A 658 -65.05 6.27 -28.70
C ASP A 658 -64.26 6.39 -30.01
N LYS A 659 -62.93 6.46 -29.96
CA LYS A 659 -62.09 6.34 -31.17
C LYS A 659 -60.97 5.32 -30.95
N SER A 660 -60.94 4.27 -31.76
CA SER A 660 -59.79 3.37 -31.85
C SER A 660 -58.64 4.10 -32.55
N ASP A 661 -57.91 4.94 -31.82
CA ASP A 661 -56.64 5.46 -32.30
C ASP A 661 -55.62 4.31 -32.23
N THR A 662 -55.68 3.47 -33.27
CA THR A 662 -54.61 2.55 -33.59
C THR A 662 -53.42 3.41 -34.01
N PHE A 663 -52.38 3.41 -33.17
CA PHE A 663 -51.05 3.86 -33.56
C PHE A 663 -50.61 2.98 -34.73
N THR A 664 -50.87 3.46 -35.96
CA THR A 664 -50.39 2.79 -37.17
C THR A 664 -48.88 2.91 -37.17
N GLU A 665 -48.22 1.77 -37.37
CA GLU A 665 -46.78 1.62 -37.45
C GLU A 665 -46.22 2.59 -38.50
N HIS A 666 -45.52 3.63 -38.04
CA HIS A 666 -44.59 4.36 -38.90
C HIS A 666 -43.17 3.93 -38.53
N PRO A 667 -42.51 3.12 -39.38
CA PRO A 667 -41.10 2.80 -39.19
C PRO A 667 -40.31 4.11 -39.34
N PHE A 668 -39.65 4.54 -38.27
CA PHE A 668 -38.55 5.47 -38.40
C PHE A 668 -37.32 4.65 -38.80
N THR A 669 -37.17 4.41 -40.10
CA THR A 669 -35.89 4.06 -40.70
C THR A 669 -35.53 5.22 -41.61
N SER A 670 -34.53 6.02 -41.24
CA SER A 670 -33.96 7.02 -42.14
C SER A 670 -33.08 6.32 -43.20
N THR A 671 -33.72 5.62 -44.12
CA THR A 671 -33.14 5.18 -45.40
C THR A 671 -34.09 5.56 -46.53
N SER A 672 -34.20 6.87 -46.76
CA SER A 672 -34.67 7.59 -47.96
C SER A 672 -34.66 9.08 -47.56
N ASP A 673 -33.82 10.01 -48.02
CA ASP A 673 -33.12 10.15 -49.28
C ASP A 673 -31.77 10.85 -49.08
N ASN A 674 -30.67 10.17 -49.42
CA ASN A 674 -29.47 10.79 -49.99
C ASN A 674 -28.64 9.76 -50.76
N ALA A 675 -29.35 8.96 -51.57
CA ALA A 675 -28.76 8.14 -52.62
C ALA A 675 -29.29 8.52 -54.01
N VAL A 676 -29.74 9.77 -54.23
CA VAL A 676 -29.85 10.37 -55.57
C VAL A 676 -29.68 11.89 -55.47
N LYS A 677 -28.46 12.38 -55.19
CA LYS A 677 -28.11 13.80 -55.43
C LYS A 677 -26.62 14.03 -55.72
N ASN A 678 -25.97 13.04 -56.33
CA ASN A 678 -24.67 13.18 -56.99
C ASN A 678 -24.65 12.54 -58.40
N LEU A 679 -25.79 12.59 -59.09
CA LEU A 679 -25.90 12.24 -60.52
C LEU A 679 -26.48 13.36 -61.40
N GLU A 680 -26.79 14.53 -60.84
CA GLU A 680 -27.30 15.69 -61.61
C GLU A 680 -26.41 16.93 -61.47
N ASN A 681 -25.12 16.75 -61.72
CA ASN A 681 -24.27 17.82 -62.28
C ASN A 681 -23.62 17.34 -63.58
N SER A 682 -24.44 16.73 -64.44
CA SER A 682 -24.12 16.50 -65.85
C SER A 682 -25.32 16.93 -66.69
N LYS A 683 -25.34 18.23 -67.02
CA LYS A 683 -25.90 18.82 -68.24
C LYS A 683 -27.39 18.54 -68.57
N ALA A 684 -28.15 19.62 -68.50
CA ALA A 684 -28.92 20.20 -69.60
C ALA A 684 -29.93 19.32 -70.37
N ASN A 685 -31.12 19.92 -70.47
CA ASN A 685 -32.10 19.88 -71.57
C ASN A 685 -33.22 18.84 -71.55
N SER A 686 -34.40 19.44 -71.78
CA SER A 686 -35.51 19.01 -72.64
C SER A 686 -36.52 17.98 -72.12
N THR A 687 -37.67 18.54 -71.72
CA THR A 687 -39.03 18.34 -72.23
C THR A 687 -39.59 16.93 -72.52
N THR A 688 -40.90 16.84 -72.24
CA THR A 688 -42.00 16.08 -72.88
C THR A 688 -42.45 14.72 -72.33
N ASN A 689 -43.71 14.75 -71.85
CA ASN A 689 -44.86 13.86 -72.10
C ASN A 689 -44.91 12.39 -71.62
N THR A 690 -45.75 12.20 -70.58
CA THR A 690 -46.91 11.30 -70.45
C THR A 690 -46.90 9.82 -70.91
N GLN A 691 -47.40 8.99 -69.96
CA GLN A 691 -48.28 7.80 -70.06
C GLN A 691 -47.69 6.40 -70.29
N GLY A 692 -48.10 5.46 -69.42
CA GLY A 692 -48.58 4.14 -69.86
C GLY A 692 -48.01 2.88 -69.18
N LEU A 693 -48.74 2.37 -68.17
CA LEU A 693 -49.05 0.96 -67.89
C LEU A 693 -47.96 -0.08 -67.55
N GLN A 694 -47.99 -0.47 -66.26
CA GLN A 694 -47.96 -1.82 -65.68
C GLN A 694 -47.36 -2.99 -66.49
N THR A 695 -46.39 -3.68 -65.87
CA THR A 695 -46.44 -5.14 -65.74
C THR A 695 -45.87 -5.56 -64.37
N SER A 696 -46.69 -6.32 -63.64
CA SER A 696 -46.44 -6.82 -62.29
C SER A 696 -45.47 -8.00 -62.28
N LEU A 697 -44.31 -7.85 -61.64
CA LEU A 697 -43.54 -8.99 -61.12
C LEU A 697 -44.05 -9.33 -59.72
N SER A 698 -44.13 -10.63 -59.41
CA SER A 698 -44.77 -11.11 -58.17
C SER A 698 -43.99 -10.68 -56.92
N PRO A 699 -44.67 -10.44 -55.79
CA PRO A 699 -44.05 -10.02 -54.52
C PRO A 699 -42.90 -10.93 -54.06
N PHE A 700 -42.91 -12.19 -54.47
CA PHE A 700 -41.92 -13.19 -54.05
C PHE A 700 -40.51 -12.93 -54.64
N ALA A 701 -40.42 -12.49 -55.90
CA ALA A 701 -39.12 -12.23 -56.54
C ALA A 701 -38.44 -10.96 -55.99
N LYS A 702 -39.23 -9.94 -55.59
CA LYS A 702 -38.72 -8.74 -54.90
C LYS A 702 -38.29 -9.05 -53.46
N ALA A 703 -39.08 -9.84 -52.74
CA ALA A 703 -38.75 -10.22 -51.36
C ALA A 703 -37.48 -11.08 -51.28
N GLN A 704 -37.23 -11.95 -52.26
CA GLN A 704 -36.02 -12.77 -52.32
C GLN A 704 -34.77 -11.89 -52.51
N ALA A 705 -34.81 -10.96 -53.48
CA ALA A 705 -33.69 -10.05 -53.75
C ALA A 705 -33.42 -9.06 -52.60
N GLU A 706 -34.46 -8.56 -51.92
CA GLU A 706 -34.30 -7.72 -50.73
C GLU A 706 -33.70 -8.48 -49.55
N LYS A 707 -34.04 -9.76 -49.38
CA LYS A 707 -33.50 -10.58 -48.30
C LYS A 707 -32.02 -10.90 -48.52
N GLU A 708 -31.63 -11.17 -49.77
CA GLU A 708 -30.23 -11.36 -50.15
C GLU A 708 -29.41 -10.08 -49.98
N ALA A 709 -29.92 -8.92 -50.41
CA ALA A 709 -29.25 -7.63 -50.24
C ALA A 709 -29.13 -7.20 -48.77
N GLN A 710 -30.15 -7.48 -47.93
CA GLN A 710 -30.09 -7.22 -46.49
C GLN A 710 -29.09 -8.13 -45.78
N GLN A 711 -28.95 -9.38 -46.24
CA GLN A 711 -27.99 -10.31 -45.68
C GLN A 711 -26.55 -9.89 -46.03
N GLU A 712 -26.32 -9.47 -47.28
CA GLU A 712 -25.02 -8.95 -47.72
C GLU A 712 -24.63 -7.63 -47.01
N ALA A 713 -25.60 -6.74 -46.74
CA ALA A 713 -25.36 -5.51 -45.98
C ALA A 713 -25.04 -5.78 -44.50
N LYS A 714 -25.70 -6.78 -43.90
CA LYS A 714 -25.44 -7.20 -42.52
C LYS A 714 -24.07 -7.85 -42.38
N GLU A 715 -23.68 -8.67 -43.35
CA GLU A 715 -22.34 -9.27 -43.42
C GLU A 715 -21.24 -8.20 -43.57
N LYS A 716 -21.46 -7.16 -44.39
CA LYS A 716 -20.51 -6.03 -44.51
C LYS A 716 -20.35 -5.22 -43.22
N LEU A 717 -21.44 -4.94 -42.51
CA LEU A 717 -21.39 -4.21 -41.23
C LEU A 717 -20.68 -5.03 -40.14
N GLN A 718 -20.94 -6.34 -40.11
CA GLN A 718 -20.31 -7.26 -39.17
C GLN A 718 -18.80 -7.37 -39.47
N ALA A 719 -18.42 -7.47 -40.74
CA ALA A 719 -17.02 -7.43 -41.18
C ALA A 719 -16.31 -6.11 -40.80
N GLN A 720 -17.01 -4.97 -40.82
CA GLN A 720 -16.44 -3.67 -40.44
C GLN A 720 -16.20 -3.54 -38.91
N GLN A 721 -17.12 -4.07 -38.10
CA GLN A 721 -16.96 -4.14 -36.64
C GLN A 721 -15.87 -5.11 -36.23
N GLU A 722 -15.75 -6.24 -36.93
CA GLU A 722 -14.69 -7.22 -36.74
C GLU A 722 -13.32 -6.62 -37.11
N ALA A 723 -13.23 -5.89 -38.22
CA ALA A 723 -12.02 -5.16 -38.60
C ALA A 723 -11.58 -4.10 -37.56
N GLN A 724 -12.52 -3.39 -36.92
CA GLN A 724 -12.18 -2.43 -35.84
C GLN A 724 -11.69 -3.12 -34.56
N ARG A 725 -12.28 -4.26 -34.20
CA ARG A 725 -11.82 -5.06 -33.06
C ARG A 725 -10.43 -5.64 -33.34
N ASP A 726 -10.20 -6.09 -34.57
CA ASP A 726 -8.91 -6.58 -35.03
C ASP A 726 -7.84 -5.48 -35.01
N LEU A 727 -8.16 -4.25 -35.41
CA LEU A 727 -7.24 -3.12 -35.33
C LEU A 727 -6.85 -2.79 -33.87
N LYS A 728 -7.81 -2.73 -32.95
CA LYS A 728 -7.53 -2.52 -31.52
C LYS A 728 -6.75 -3.68 -30.90
N ALA A 729 -7.10 -4.92 -31.28
CA ALA A 729 -6.38 -6.10 -30.83
C ALA A 729 -4.93 -6.11 -31.35
N LYS A 730 -4.72 -5.73 -32.62
CA LYS A 730 -3.38 -5.54 -33.21
C LYS A 730 -2.60 -4.44 -32.51
N GLU A 731 -3.22 -3.31 -32.17
CA GLU A 731 -2.57 -2.21 -31.45
C GLU A 731 -2.17 -2.61 -30.02
N ILE A 732 -3.05 -3.30 -29.28
CA ILE A 732 -2.74 -3.84 -27.94
C ILE A 732 -1.64 -4.88 -28.03
N ALA A 733 -1.71 -5.80 -29.00
CA ALA A 733 -0.69 -6.82 -29.21
C ALA A 733 0.66 -6.19 -29.59
N GLN A 734 0.66 -5.14 -30.41
CA GLN A 734 1.86 -4.39 -30.76
C GLN A 734 2.45 -3.67 -29.54
N LYS A 735 1.63 -3.01 -28.71
CA LYS A 735 2.08 -2.39 -27.44
C LYS A 735 2.66 -3.42 -26.47
N GLN A 736 2.01 -4.58 -26.34
CA GLN A 736 2.51 -5.68 -25.51
C GLN A 736 3.83 -6.26 -26.03
N ARG A 737 3.98 -6.42 -27.35
CA ARG A 737 5.24 -6.84 -27.97
C ARG A 737 6.36 -5.85 -27.70
N ILE A 738 6.15 -4.55 -27.88
CA ILE A 738 7.17 -3.52 -27.63
C ILE A 738 7.62 -3.54 -26.16
N ILE A 739 6.68 -3.65 -25.21
CA ILE A 739 7.01 -3.76 -23.77
C ILE A 739 7.82 -5.03 -23.50
N GLN A 740 7.46 -6.16 -24.12
CA GLN A 740 8.17 -7.42 -23.94
C GLN A 740 9.57 -7.36 -24.56
N GLU A 741 9.72 -6.84 -25.78
CA GLU A 741 11.00 -6.63 -26.46
C GLU A 741 11.92 -5.72 -25.63
N GLN A 742 11.39 -4.66 -25.01
CA GLN A 742 12.15 -3.80 -24.10
C GLN A 742 12.61 -4.54 -22.84
N LYS A 743 11.72 -5.33 -22.20
CA LYS A 743 12.09 -6.14 -21.04
C LYS A 743 13.18 -7.16 -21.38
N ASP A 744 13.05 -7.81 -22.53
CA ASP A 744 14.02 -8.79 -23.01
C ASP A 744 15.37 -8.13 -23.33
N ALA A 745 15.36 -6.91 -23.87
CA ALA A 745 16.56 -6.13 -24.18
C ALA A 745 17.28 -5.59 -22.92
N GLU A 746 16.53 -5.22 -21.88
CA GLU A 746 17.08 -4.74 -20.60
C GLU A 746 17.53 -5.90 -19.69
N SER A 747 17.11 -7.14 -19.96
CA SER A 747 17.45 -8.28 -19.13
C SER A 747 18.94 -8.63 -19.19
N GLY A 748 19.50 -9.02 -18.04
CA GLY A 748 20.93 -9.26 -17.85
C GLY A 748 21.78 -7.99 -17.84
N GLN A 749 21.20 -6.80 -18.07
CA GLN A 749 21.90 -5.52 -17.99
C GLN A 749 21.75 -4.87 -16.60
N SER A 750 22.66 -3.95 -16.29
CA SER A 750 22.49 -3.12 -15.09
C SER A 750 21.35 -2.14 -15.31
N SER A 751 20.65 -1.74 -14.24
CA SER A 751 19.63 -0.68 -14.32
C SER A 751 20.15 0.67 -14.85
N LEU A 752 21.48 0.90 -14.82
CA LEU A 752 22.17 2.05 -15.43
C LEU A 752 22.44 1.90 -16.94
N ASN A 753 22.62 0.66 -17.38
CA ASN A 753 22.93 0.36 -18.77
C ASN A 753 21.60 0.04 -19.45
N ARG A 754 20.94 1.10 -19.93
CA ARG A 754 19.72 0.99 -20.72
C ARG A 754 20.02 1.41 -22.14
N ASN A 755 19.53 0.64 -23.10
CA ASN A 755 19.59 1.06 -24.49
C ASN A 755 18.53 2.13 -24.72
N LEU A 756 18.96 3.36 -25.03
CA LEU A 756 18.04 4.43 -25.39
C LEU A 756 17.83 4.41 -26.90
N ASP A 757 16.58 4.18 -27.31
CA ASP A 757 16.16 4.48 -28.68
C ASP A 757 15.87 5.98 -28.78
N LEU A 758 16.93 6.76 -29.04
CA LEU A 758 16.82 8.18 -29.32
C LEU A 758 16.51 8.33 -30.80
N GLY A 759 15.34 8.90 -31.11
CA GLY A 759 14.94 9.18 -32.49
C GLY A 759 15.77 10.31 -33.12
N GLU A 760 15.29 10.83 -34.25
CA GLU A 760 15.93 11.99 -34.89
C GLU A 760 15.93 13.22 -33.96
N LYS A 761 17.02 14.00 -34.02
CA LYS A 761 17.17 15.23 -33.22
C LYS A 761 16.09 16.25 -33.63
N ILE A 762 15.43 16.87 -32.65
CA ILE A 762 14.42 17.89 -32.90
C ILE A 762 15.05 19.24 -33.25
N GLN A 763 14.32 20.08 -33.99
CA GLN A 763 14.76 21.45 -34.24
C GLN A 763 14.65 22.29 -32.96
N THR A 764 15.69 23.07 -32.66
CA THR A 764 15.75 23.90 -31.45
C THR A 764 16.31 25.29 -31.77
N ARG A 765 15.77 26.33 -31.11
CA ARG A 765 16.32 27.70 -31.14
C ARG A 765 16.97 28.01 -29.80
N GLU A 766 18.29 28.09 -29.76
CA GLU A 766 19.05 28.38 -28.53
C GLU A 766 18.84 29.83 -28.08
N VAL A 767 18.64 30.02 -26.77
CA VAL A 767 18.41 31.32 -26.14
C VAL A 767 19.67 31.77 -25.41
N LYS A 768 20.11 33.01 -25.70
CA LYS A 768 21.24 33.64 -25.01
C LYS A 768 20.84 34.10 -23.61
N ALA A 769 20.89 33.20 -22.65
CA ALA A 769 20.70 33.45 -21.22
C ALA A 769 21.86 32.83 -20.42
N PRO A 770 22.13 33.27 -19.18
CA PRO A 770 23.15 32.66 -18.32
C PRO A 770 22.92 31.14 -18.22
N LEU A 771 23.99 30.36 -18.43
CA LEU A 771 23.90 28.90 -18.39
C LEU A 771 23.38 28.44 -17.03
N ASN A 772 22.46 27.47 -17.07
CA ASN A 772 21.98 26.78 -15.88
C ASN A 772 22.80 25.50 -15.70
N SER A 773 22.83 24.93 -14.51
CA SER A 773 23.44 23.63 -14.31
C SER A 773 22.67 22.77 -13.32
N VAL A 774 22.87 21.46 -13.45
CA VAL A 774 22.38 20.46 -12.51
C VAL A 774 23.54 19.63 -12.02
N THR A 775 23.52 19.27 -10.73
CA THR A 775 24.54 18.40 -10.14
C THR A 775 24.06 16.96 -10.21
N LEU A 776 24.86 16.09 -10.83
CA LEU A 776 24.56 14.67 -11.05
C LEU A 776 25.01 13.76 -9.89
N GLY A 777 25.51 14.32 -8.78
CA GLY A 777 26.15 13.59 -7.68
C GLY A 777 27.63 13.92 -7.58
N ASN A 778 28.24 13.78 -6.39
CA ASN A 778 29.69 13.97 -6.16
C ASN A 778 30.32 15.27 -6.74
N ASN A 779 29.55 16.34 -6.83
CA ASN A 779 29.92 17.63 -7.47
C ASN A 779 30.16 17.57 -9.00
N GLU A 780 29.70 16.55 -9.71
CA GLU A 780 29.65 16.60 -11.19
C GLU A 780 28.55 17.57 -11.62
N VAL A 781 28.96 18.70 -12.20
CA VAL A 781 28.06 19.76 -12.67
C VAL A 781 27.85 19.61 -14.17
N LEU A 782 26.61 19.38 -14.58
CA LEU A 782 26.21 19.34 -15.98
C LEU A 782 25.64 20.71 -16.39
N GLU A 783 26.28 21.35 -17.37
CA GLU A 783 25.80 22.60 -17.95
C GLU A 783 24.60 22.36 -18.88
N LEU A 784 23.59 23.21 -18.75
CA LEU A 784 22.35 23.20 -19.51
C LEU A 784 22.18 24.53 -20.24
N LYS A 785 21.82 24.44 -21.51
CA LYS A 785 21.41 25.58 -22.33
C LYS A 785 19.89 25.70 -22.38
N TYR A 786 19.40 26.92 -22.55
CA TYR A 786 17.98 27.21 -22.76
C TYR A 786 17.65 27.12 -24.25
N VAL A 787 16.58 26.41 -24.59
CA VAL A 787 16.13 26.17 -25.96
C VAL A 787 14.64 26.40 -26.10
N VAL A 788 14.23 27.04 -27.20
CA VAL A 788 12.84 27.09 -27.63
C VAL A 788 12.57 25.95 -28.60
N VAL A 789 11.46 25.26 -28.38
CA VAL A 789 11.03 24.08 -29.15
C VAL A 789 9.52 24.10 -29.34
N LYS A 790 9.04 23.46 -30.40
CA LYS A 790 7.60 23.28 -30.63
C LYS A 790 7.01 22.28 -29.66
N ALA A 791 5.79 22.53 -29.21
CA ALA A 791 5.07 21.65 -28.29
C ALA A 791 4.90 20.24 -28.88
N ASP A 792 4.62 20.12 -30.17
CA ASP A 792 4.38 18.83 -30.83
C ASP A 792 5.64 17.95 -30.91
N ASP A 793 6.83 18.54 -30.92
CA ASP A 793 8.11 17.82 -30.94
C ASP A 793 8.47 17.20 -29.57
N LEU A 794 7.78 17.62 -28.50
CA LEU A 794 8.04 17.14 -27.14
C LEU A 794 7.40 15.79 -26.87
N LYS A 795 8.19 14.84 -26.40
CA LYS A 795 7.76 13.46 -26.10
C LYS A 795 7.76 13.25 -24.59
N THR A 796 6.60 13.44 -23.96
CA THR A 796 6.37 13.07 -22.56
C THR A 796 6.19 11.56 -22.45
N ASN A 797 6.70 10.97 -21.36
CA ASN A 797 6.50 9.56 -21.09
C ASN A 797 5.80 9.39 -19.74
N PHE A 798 4.86 8.44 -19.61
CA PHE A 798 4.28 8.00 -18.34
C PHE A 798 4.21 6.47 -18.20
N GLU A 799 4.68 5.73 -19.21
CA GLU A 799 4.55 4.28 -19.35
C GLU A 799 5.86 3.53 -19.05
N GLY A 800 6.91 4.24 -18.64
CA GLY A 800 8.14 3.66 -18.06
C GLY A 800 9.17 3.22 -19.09
N ASN A 801 9.66 4.15 -19.91
CA ASN A 801 10.81 3.94 -20.81
C ASN A 801 12.16 4.17 -20.11
N ALA A 802 13.25 4.01 -20.84
CA ALA A 802 14.61 4.05 -20.31
C ALA A 802 15.06 5.41 -19.72
N LEU A 803 14.44 6.54 -20.11
CA LEU A 803 14.66 7.85 -19.51
C LEU A 803 13.63 8.21 -18.43
N GLN A 804 12.70 7.30 -18.10
CA GLN A 804 11.72 7.54 -17.06
C GLN A 804 11.46 6.31 -16.16
N PRO A 805 11.97 6.31 -14.91
CA PRO A 805 11.69 5.23 -13.97
C PRO A 805 10.26 5.23 -13.41
N ARG A 806 9.44 6.27 -13.66
CA ARG A 806 8.05 6.39 -13.17
C ARG A 806 7.02 5.85 -14.17
N THR A 807 6.11 5.02 -13.66
CA THR A 807 4.94 4.48 -14.37
C THR A 807 3.60 5.13 -13.97
N GLN A 808 3.63 6.25 -13.24
CA GLN A 808 2.42 6.89 -12.70
C GLN A 808 2.29 8.36 -13.12
N SER A 809 1.32 8.62 -14.00
CA SER A 809 0.82 9.97 -14.29
C SER A 809 -0.01 10.51 -13.12
N ASN A 810 0.01 11.82 -12.90
CA ASN A 810 -0.84 12.49 -11.92
C ASN A 810 -1.67 13.56 -12.65
N PRO A 811 -2.88 13.20 -13.12
CA PRO A 811 -3.74 14.10 -13.89
C PRO A 811 -4.01 15.43 -13.17
N ALA A 812 -4.18 15.41 -11.84
CA ALA A 812 -4.46 16.62 -11.07
C ALA A 812 -3.29 17.62 -11.02
N VAL A 813 -2.04 17.14 -11.13
CA VAL A 813 -0.87 18.02 -11.23
C VAL A 813 -0.78 18.62 -12.63
N ILE A 814 -1.00 17.81 -13.67
CA ILE A 814 -1.00 18.24 -15.08
C ILE A 814 -2.09 19.31 -15.28
N GLU A 815 -3.31 19.05 -14.83
CA GLU A 815 -4.45 19.97 -14.92
C GLU A 815 -4.18 21.27 -14.15
N ARG A 816 -3.57 21.21 -12.96
CA ARG A 816 -3.22 22.41 -12.20
C ARG A 816 -2.18 23.26 -12.91
N ILE A 817 -1.19 22.65 -13.56
CA ILE A 817 -0.18 23.37 -14.33
C ILE A 817 -0.84 24.01 -15.56
N ALA A 818 -1.67 23.25 -16.27
CA ALA A 818 -2.44 23.71 -17.42
C ALA A 818 -3.34 24.92 -17.11
N THR A 819 -3.99 24.92 -15.95
CA THR A 819 -5.04 25.91 -15.62
C THR A 819 -4.61 27.01 -14.65
N GLN A 820 -3.61 26.77 -13.82
CA GLN A 820 -3.15 27.64 -12.74
C GLN A 820 -1.63 27.81 -12.72
N PHE A 821 -1.00 27.98 -13.89
CA PHE A 821 0.44 28.17 -13.98
C PHE A 821 0.94 29.33 -13.10
N LYS A 822 1.98 29.06 -12.30
CA LYS A 822 2.66 30.04 -11.44
C LYS A 822 4.15 30.10 -11.80
N PRO A 823 4.65 31.23 -12.35
CA PRO A 823 6.04 31.36 -12.80
C PRO A 823 7.10 31.01 -11.75
N ASN A 824 6.91 31.47 -10.51
CA ASN A 824 7.85 31.27 -9.39
C ASN A 824 7.99 29.80 -8.92
N LEU A 825 7.16 28.89 -9.45
CA LEU A 825 7.27 27.46 -9.20
C LEU A 825 8.14 26.73 -10.24
N MET A 826 8.52 27.39 -11.34
CA MET A 826 9.30 26.76 -12.42
C MET A 826 10.44 27.61 -12.97
N ILE A 827 10.44 28.92 -12.76
CA ILE A 827 11.46 29.84 -13.27
C ILE A 827 12.30 30.35 -12.10
N GLY A 828 13.63 30.26 -12.23
CA GLY A 828 14.58 30.82 -11.27
C GLY A 828 14.75 29.99 -9.99
N ARG A 829 14.33 28.71 -10.01
CA ARG A 829 14.50 27.78 -8.89
C ARG A 829 15.84 27.06 -8.90
N GLY A 830 16.52 26.99 -10.05
CA GLY A 830 17.75 26.23 -10.20
C GLY A 830 17.54 24.71 -10.13
N GLY A 831 18.57 23.95 -10.51
CA GLY A 831 18.57 22.49 -10.40
C GLY A 831 17.44 21.82 -11.19
N PHE A 832 16.89 20.72 -10.67
CA PHE A 832 15.81 19.97 -11.31
C PHE A 832 14.41 20.60 -11.16
N GLU A 833 14.24 21.55 -10.24
CA GLU A 833 12.97 22.24 -9.97
C GLU A 833 12.70 23.43 -10.91
N ASP A 834 13.71 23.85 -11.69
CA ASP A 834 13.57 24.85 -12.76
C ASP A 834 12.95 24.25 -14.04
N LEU A 835 12.90 25.00 -15.16
CA LEU A 835 12.31 24.59 -16.44
C LEU A 835 12.67 23.14 -16.86
N PRO A 836 11.77 22.34 -17.46
CA PRO A 836 12.05 20.94 -17.79
C PRO A 836 13.29 20.72 -18.66
N ILE A 837 13.92 19.54 -18.53
CA ILE A 837 15.14 19.15 -19.25
C ILE A 837 14.82 18.10 -20.31
N LEU A 838 15.33 18.28 -21.52
CA LEU A 838 15.09 17.43 -22.69
C LEU A 838 16.33 16.67 -23.15
N ALA A 839 16.10 15.52 -23.77
CA ALA A 839 17.05 14.84 -24.64
C ALA A 839 17.04 15.45 -26.05
N PRO A 840 18.07 15.21 -26.89
CA PRO A 840 18.17 15.80 -28.23
C PRO A 840 17.01 15.50 -29.18
N ASP A 841 16.28 14.41 -28.97
CA ASP A 841 15.16 13.95 -29.80
C ASP A 841 13.77 14.37 -29.28
N GLY A 842 13.75 15.26 -28.28
CA GLY A 842 12.52 15.80 -27.68
C GLY A 842 11.95 14.99 -26.51
N GLN A 843 12.56 13.85 -26.14
CA GLN A 843 12.17 13.12 -24.93
C GLN A 843 12.44 13.93 -23.67
N VAL A 844 11.48 13.97 -22.74
CA VAL A 844 11.61 14.74 -21.49
C VAL A 844 12.35 13.91 -20.44
N ILE A 845 13.56 14.33 -20.06
CA ILE A 845 14.41 13.69 -19.04
C ILE A 845 13.94 14.05 -17.63
N ALA A 846 13.60 15.32 -17.40
CA ALA A 846 13.14 15.81 -16.10
C ALA A 846 11.97 16.77 -16.27
N GLY A 847 10.86 16.50 -15.58
CA GLY A 847 9.67 17.36 -15.58
C GLY A 847 8.53 16.94 -16.51
N ASN A 848 8.33 15.65 -16.76
CA ASN A 848 7.24 15.12 -17.61
C ASN A 848 5.85 15.69 -17.28
N HIS A 849 5.42 15.71 -16.02
CA HIS A 849 4.13 16.32 -15.63
C HIS A 849 4.05 17.83 -15.93
N ARG A 850 5.19 18.53 -15.92
CA ARG A 850 5.25 19.96 -16.24
C ARG A 850 5.10 20.20 -17.72
N VAL A 851 5.84 19.46 -18.55
CA VAL A 851 5.72 19.55 -20.01
C VAL A 851 4.31 19.19 -20.46
N GLU A 852 3.72 18.13 -19.91
CA GLU A 852 2.35 17.72 -20.24
C GLU A 852 1.32 18.80 -19.87
N GLY A 853 1.48 19.43 -18.70
CA GLY A 853 0.63 20.56 -18.32
C GLY A 853 0.85 21.81 -19.18
N MET A 854 2.09 22.07 -19.60
CA MET A 854 2.45 23.21 -20.47
C MET A 854 1.86 23.08 -21.87
N LYS A 855 1.79 21.86 -22.41
CA LYS A 855 1.10 21.57 -23.68
C LYS A 855 -0.38 21.89 -23.65
N GLN A 856 -0.99 21.83 -22.47
CA GLN A 856 -2.43 21.96 -22.26
C GLN A 856 -2.81 23.31 -21.62
N PHE A 857 -1.95 24.32 -21.69
CA PHE A 857 -2.22 25.61 -21.07
C PHE A 857 -3.54 26.21 -21.54
N ASN A 858 -4.38 26.64 -20.60
CA ASN A 858 -5.47 27.55 -20.90
C ASN A 858 -4.91 28.96 -21.21
N GLU A 859 -5.73 29.79 -21.84
CA GLU A 859 -5.30 31.12 -22.31
C GLU A 859 -4.67 31.99 -21.20
N ALA A 860 -5.23 31.95 -19.99
CA ALA A 860 -4.71 32.70 -18.84
C ALA A 860 -3.34 32.20 -18.38
N SER A 861 -3.14 30.88 -18.32
CA SER A 861 -1.85 30.28 -17.95
C SER A 861 -0.80 30.48 -19.03
N ARG A 862 -1.21 30.40 -20.30
CA ARG A 862 -0.38 30.71 -21.46
C ARG A 862 0.15 32.15 -21.40
N LYS A 863 -0.73 33.14 -21.20
CA LYS A 863 -0.32 34.55 -21.05
C LYS A 863 0.62 34.77 -19.87
N ARG A 864 0.34 34.15 -18.71
CA ARG A 864 1.24 34.22 -17.54
C ARG A 864 2.62 33.62 -17.83
N TYR A 865 2.66 32.51 -18.56
CA TYR A 865 3.90 31.86 -18.97
C TYR A 865 4.68 32.75 -19.93
N GLU A 866 4.08 33.22 -21.02
CA GLU A 866 4.72 34.10 -22.01
C GLU A 866 5.28 35.38 -21.38
N ASN A 867 4.49 36.06 -20.53
CA ASN A 867 4.95 37.25 -19.80
C ASN A 867 6.17 36.94 -18.94
N ALA A 868 6.13 35.83 -18.19
CA ALA A 868 7.25 35.46 -17.34
C ALA A 868 8.50 35.08 -18.14
N ILE A 869 8.36 34.45 -19.30
CA ILE A 869 9.50 34.12 -20.16
C ILE A 869 10.10 35.38 -20.77
N LYS A 870 9.26 36.32 -21.23
CA LYS A 870 9.70 37.62 -21.73
C LYS A 870 10.41 38.44 -20.64
N GLU A 871 9.88 38.48 -19.44
CA GLU A 871 10.47 39.21 -18.30
C GLU A 871 11.81 38.63 -17.84
N ASN A 872 11.93 37.30 -17.74
CA ASN A 872 13.13 36.67 -17.17
C ASN A 872 14.22 36.34 -18.20
N PHE A 873 13.85 36.12 -19.47
CA PHE A 873 14.79 35.68 -20.51
C PHE A 873 14.82 36.59 -21.74
N GLY A 874 13.92 37.59 -21.85
CA GLY A 874 13.86 38.48 -23.01
C GLY A 874 13.40 37.79 -24.31
N VAL A 875 12.70 36.66 -24.20
CA VAL A 875 12.26 35.84 -25.34
C VAL A 875 10.75 35.97 -25.53
N GLU A 876 10.33 36.24 -26.77
CA GLU A 876 8.94 36.13 -27.20
C GLU A 876 8.71 34.74 -27.81
N LEU A 877 7.60 34.10 -27.43
CA LEU A 877 7.24 32.74 -27.85
C LEU A 877 6.01 32.78 -28.75
N GLU A 878 6.04 32.01 -29.83
CA GLU A 878 4.84 31.73 -30.64
C GLU A 878 3.88 30.78 -29.90
N SER A 879 2.61 30.73 -30.30
CA SER A 879 1.55 29.99 -29.59
C SER A 879 1.82 28.49 -29.39
N ASP A 880 2.60 27.88 -30.29
CA ASP A 880 3.01 26.47 -30.25
C ASP A 880 4.42 26.25 -29.66
N GLU A 881 5.11 27.31 -29.22
CA GLU A 881 6.47 27.24 -28.69
C GLU A 881 6.51 27.17 -27.15
N LEU A 882 7.53 26.48 -26.62
CA LEU A 882 7.87 26.42 -25.19
C LEU A 882 9.39 26.61 -25.00
N LEU A 883 9.78 27.35 -23.96
CA LEU A 883 11.17 27.49 -23.48
C LEU A 883 11.49 26.41 -22.45
N LEU A 884 12.55 25.63 -22.72
CA LEU A 884 12.98 24.46 -21.94
C LEU A 884 14.52 24.44 -21.84
N ARG A 885 15.07 23.42 -21.17
CA ARG A 885 16.52 23.22 -21.01
C ARG A 885 16.98 21.95 -21.72
N MET A 886 18.22 21.95 -22.20
CA MET A 886 18.87 20.79 -22.83
C MET A 886 20.35 20.74 -22.41
N PRO A 887 20.97 19.55 -22.29
CA PRO A 887 22.42 19.44 -22.14
C PRO A 887 23.16 20.27 -23.19
N LYS A 888 24.21 20.96 -22.75
CA LYS A 888 25.04 21.78 -23.65
C LYS A 888 25.79 20.90 -24.66
N ASP A 889 26.32 19.78 -24.18
CA ASP A 889 27.07 18.79 -24.96
C ASP A 889 26.20 17.56 -25.26
N ASP A 890 26.52 16.85 -26.34
CA ASP A 890 25.92 15.55 -26.63
C ASP A 890 26.38 14.52 -25.58
N LEU A 891 25.44 13.96 -24.83
CA LEU A 891 25.70 13.01 -23.75
C LEU A 891 25.50 11.57 -24.20
N GLU A 892 26.34 10.67 -23.68
CA GLU A 892 26.14 9.22 -23.83
C GLU A 892 24.85 8.76 -23.13
N ASN A 893 24.27 7.65 -23.61
CA ASN A 893 23.03 7.09 -23.10
C ASN A 893 23.03 6.89 -21.58
N GLN A 894 24.13 6.37 -21.03
CA GLN A 894 24.26 6.13 -19.58
C GLN A 894 24.23 7.43 -18.76
N LYS A 895 24.78 8.53 -19.29
CA LYS A 895 24.72 9.84 -18.64
C LYS A 895 23.31 10.44 -18.68
N LEU A 896 22.59 10.25 -19.78
CA LEU A 896 21.18 10.67 -19.88
C LEU A 896 20.28 9.88 -18.91
N VAL A 897 20.50 8.57 -18.78
CA VAL A 897 19.81 7.71 -17.80
C VAL A 897 20.14 8.13 -16.36
N SER A 898 21.41 8.44 -16.09
CA SER A 898 21.84 8.92 -14.76
C SER A 898 21.19 10.27 -14.40
N LEU A 899 21.13 11.20 -15.36
CA LEU A 899 20.41 12.47 -15.23
C LEU A 899 18.93 12.27 -14.92
N ALA A 900 18.27 11.33 -15.60
CA ALA A 900 16.89 10.96 -15.30
C ALA A 900 16.73 10.41 -13.88
N PHE A 901 17.64 9.56 -13.41
CA PHE A 901 17.55 8.97 -12.07
C PHE A 901 17.77 10.00 -10.96
N VAL A 902 18.80 10.84 -11.09
CA VAL A 902 19.12 11.88 -10.10
C VAL A 902 18.03 12.95 -10.03
N SER A 903 17.34 13.25 -11.14
CA SER A 903 16.21 14.19 -11.15
C SER A 903 15.08 13.80 -10.20
N ASN A 904 15.00 12.53 -9.83
CA ASN A 904 13.97 12.01 -8.93
C ASN A 904 14.40 11.96 -7.46
N ALA A 905 15.68 12.21 -7.13
CA ALA A 905 16.25 12.05 -5.80
C ALA A 905 15.53 12.86 -4.71
N ASN A 906 15.07 14.08 -5.01
CA ASN A 906 14.41 14.94 -4.02
C ASN A 906 12.92 14.62 -3.80
N THR A 907 12.37 13.67 -4.55
CA THR A 907 10.94 13.30 -4.44
C THR A 907 10.68 12.07 -3.57
N ASN A 908 11.72 11.25 -3.30
CA ASN A 908 11.85 10.17 -2.31
C ASN A 908 10.54 9.57 -1.71
N ARG A 909 9.61 9.13 -2.57
CA ARG A 909 8.34 8.52 -2.11
C ARG A 909 8.47 7.03 -1.83
N THR A 910 9.38 6.34 -2.52
CA THR A 910 9.59 4.89 -2.37
C THR A 910 11.06 4.54 -2.18
N PHE A 911 11.32 3.35 -1.61
CA PHE A 911 12.69 2.84 -1.47
C PHE A 911 13.35 2.58 -2.84
N GLY A 912 12.56 2.17 -3.83
CA GLY A 912 13.04 1.97 -5.21
C GLY A 912 13.60 3.25 -5.83
N ASP A 913 12.93 4.40 -5.61
CA ASP A 913 13.42 5.70 -6.10
C ASP A 913 14.81 6.05 -5.54
N ARG A 914 15.07 5.72 -4.27
CA ARG A 914 16.37 5.97 -3.61
C ARG A 914 17.48 5.15 -4.22
N VAL A 915 17.21 3.89 -4.56
CA VAL A 915 18.19 3.00 -5.21
C VAL A 915 18.57 3.55 -6.58
N MET A 916 17.57 3.94 -7.38
CA MET A 916 17.80 4.51 -8.70
C MET A 916 18.57 5.82 -8.62
N ALA A 917 18.19 6.71 -7.70
CA ALA A 917 18.91 7.96 -7.45
C ALA A 917 20.37 7.71 -7.04
N SER A 918 20.62 6.73 -6.15
CA SER A 918 21.98 6.37 -5.71
C SER A 918 22.81 5.79 -6.87
N LEU A 919 22.21 4.95 -7.71
CA LEU A 919 22.84 4.44 -8.92
C LEU A 919 23.23 5.57 -9.88
N GLY A 920 22.33 6.53 -10.12
CA GLY A 920 22.63 7.69 -10.94
C GLY A 920 23.75 8.54 -10.35
N LYS A 921 23.69 8.79 -9.02
CA LYS A 921 24.68 9.58 -8.26
C LYS A 921 26.11 9.07 -8.41
N TYR A 922 26.29 7.75 -8.32
CA TYR A 922 27.61 7.09 -8.32
C TYR A 922 27.95 6.40 -9.64
N SER A 923 27.20 6.67 -10.72
CA SER A 923 27.30 5.95 -12.00
C SER A 923 28.73 5.91 -12.54
N LYS A 924 29.44 7.03 -12.48
CA LYS A 924 30.83 7.17 -12.94
C LYS A 924 31.83 6.47 -12.03
N GLU A 925 31.69 6.60 -10.71
CA GLU A 925 32.59 5.96 -9.77
C GLU A 925 32.44 4.44 -9.77
N LEU A 926 31.24 3.93 -10.04
CA LEU A 926 30.98 2.50 -10.21
C LEU A 926 31.74 1.89 -11.39
N GLU A 927 32.04 2.65 -12.45
CA GLU A 927 32.87 2.17 -13.58
C GLU A 927 34.35 2.02 -13.20
N THR A 928 34.81 2.79 -12.22
CA THR A 928 36.22 2.86 -11.80
C THR A 928 36.46 2.34 -10.39
N ILE A 929 35.47 1.66 -9.81
CA ILE A 929 35.54 1.12 -8.46
C ILE A 929 36.64 0.03 -8.38
N PRO A 930 37.42 -0.03 -7.27
CA PRO A 930 38.42 -1.09 -7.09
C PRO A 930 37.82 -2.47 -7.28
N LYS A 931 38.55 -3.40 -7.92
CA LYS A 931 38.08 -4.77 -8.15
C LYS A 931 37.95 -5.60 -6.87
N TYR A 932 38.62 -5.19 -5.79
CA TYR A 932 38.64 -5.91 -4.54
C TYR A 932 38.66 -4.95 -3.35
N PHE A 933 37.90 -5.28 -2.31
CA PHE A 933 37.83 -4.60 -1.03
C PHE A 933 38.21 -5.57 0.09
N GLU A 934 39.41 -5.42 0.63
CA GLU A 934 39.81 -6.14 1.83
C GLU A 934 39.10 -5.56 3.06
N SER A 935 38.60 -6.38 3.97
CA SER A 935 37.98 -5.93 5.23
C SER A 935 38.08 -6.97 6.34
N GLN A 936 37.99 -6.53 7.59
CA GLN A 936 37.90 -7.39 8.77
C GLN A 936 36.48 -7.52 9.32
N SER A 937 35.58 -6.59 8.98
CA SER A 937 34.15 -6.67 9.32
C SER A 937 33.26 -6.15 8.20
N VAL A 938 31.97 -6.50 8.26
CA VAL A 938 30.95 -6.02 7.31
C VAL A 938 30.79 -4.49 7.35
N ASP A 939 30.99 -3.86 8.51
CA ASP A 939 30.92 -2.40 8.63
C ASP A 939 32.16 -1.74 8.01
N GLU A 940 33.36 -2.32 8.20
CA GLU A 940 34.58 -1.82 7.53
C GLU A 940 34.47 -1.94 6.00
N LEU A 941 33.92 -3.05 5.51
CA LEU A 941 33.64 -3.25 4.09
C LEU A 941 32.70 -2.16 3.57
N SER A 942 31.58 -1.94 4.26
CA SER A 942 30.58 -0.92 3.95
C SER A 942 31.23 0.47 3.86
N THR A 943 32.04 0.85 4.85
CA THR A 943 32.77 2.12 4.85
C THR A 943 33.76 2.22 3.69
N LYS A 944 34.48 1.14 3.35
CA LYS A 944 35.46 1.12 2.25
C LYS A 944 34.79 1.31 0.90
N VAL A 945 33.66 0.65 0.65
CA VAL A 945 32.84 0.87 -0.55
C VAL A 945 32.38 2.33 -0.61
N ALA A 946 31.89 2.87 0.51
CA ALA A 946 31.42 4.25 0.58
C ALA A 946 32.54 5.27 0.26
N LYS A 947 33.74 5.06 0.80
CA LYS A 947 34.92 5.91 0.50
C LYS A 947 35.39 5.79 -0.95
N ALA A 948 35.22 4.61 -1.58
CA ALA A 948 35.58 4.42 -2.98
C ALA A 948 34.67 5.20 -3.92
N LEU A 949 33.37 5.24 -3.59
CA LEU A 949 32.34 5.91 -4.39
C LEU A 949 32.17 7.40 -4.05
N GLU A 950 32.50 7.84 -2.84
CA GLU A 950 32.33 9.24 -2.39
C GLU A 950 33.67 9.84 -1.91
N LYS A 951 34.57 10.10 -2.88
CA LYS A 951 35.98 10.48 -2.65
C LYS A 951 36.19 11.81 -1.89
N ASN A 952 35.19 12.70 -1.88
CA ASN A 952 35.29 14.07 -1.36
C ASN A 952 34.45 14.33 -0.09
N GLY A 953 33.76 13.32 0.44
CA GLY A 953 32.92 13.46 1.64
C GLY A 953 33.72 13.28 2.93
N LEU A 954 33.64 14.25 3.86
CA LEU A 954 34.18 14.12 5.23
C LEU A 954 33.56 12.92 5.99
N LEU A 955 32.30 12.57 5.66
CA LEU A 955 31.55 11.42 6.15
C LEU A 955 30.72 10.86 4.98
N PRO A 956 31.18 9.81 4.27
CA PRO A 956 30.46 9.27 3.12
C PRO A 956 29.16 8.57 3.53
N ASN A 957 28.11 8.67 2.72
CA ASN A 957 26.83 8.02 2.99
C ASN A 957 26.92 6.52 2.63
N GLU A 958 27.21 5.72 3.66
CA GLU A 958 27.42 4.28 3.50
C GLU A 958 26.23 3.54 2.90
N GLU A 959 25.00 3.88 3.30
CA GLU A 959 23.81 3.20 2.80
C GLU A 959 23.62 3.47 1.30
N GLU A 960 23.67 4.72 0.85
CA GLU A 960 23.50 5.07 -0.57
C GLU A 960 24.59 4.45 -1.45
N ALA A 961 25.84 4.51 -1.02
CA ALA A 961 26.97 4.01 -1.79
C ALA A 961 26.91 2.48 -1.95
N ASN A 962 26.68 1.75 -0.86
CA ASN A 962 26.56 0.29 -0.92
C ASN A 962 25.29 -0.15 -1.66
N LEU A 963 24.20 0.61 -1.55
CA LEU A 963 22.97 0.36 -2.30
C LEU A 963 23.17 0.55 -3.81
N ALA A 964 23.96 1.55 -4.21
CA ALA A 964 24.36 1.75 -5.61
C ALA A 964 25.24 0.60 -6.12
N LEU A 965 26.21 0.14 -5.33
CA LEU A 965 27.00 -1.04 -5.71
C LEU A 965 26.13 -2.29 -5.86
N LEU A 966 25.23 -2.55 -4.91
CA LEU A 966 24.29 -3.68 -5.00
C LEU A 966 23.41 -3.58 -6.26
N GLY A 967 22.85 -2.41 -6.54
CA GLY A 967 22.03 -2.19 -7.73
C GLY A 967 22.82 -2.28 -9.04
N HIS A 968 24.14 -2.02 -9.02
CA HIS A 968 25.01 -2.19 -10.17
C HIS A 968 25.30 -3.67 -10.45
N LEU A 969 25.48 -4.46 -9.38
CA LEU A 969 25.72 -5.89 -9.42
C LEU A 969 24.47 -6.69 -9.80
N ALA A 970 23.32 -6.41 -9.19
CA ALA A 970 22.07 -7.10 -9.44
C ALA A 970 21.51 -6.75 -10.84
N LYS A 971 21.66 -7.66 -11.80
CA LYS A 971 21.17 -7.45 -13.17
C LYS A 971 19.65 -7.55 -13.23
N ASN A 972 19.06 -6.80 -14.15
CA ASN A 972 17.62 -6.90 -14.42
C ASN A 972 17.27 -8.32 -14.86
N SER A 973 16.11 -8.81 -14.44
CA SER A 973 15.60 -10.16 -14.71
C SER A 973 14.06 -10.11 -14.76
N ASN A 974 13.43 -10.86 -15.67
CA ASN A 974 11.97 -10.94 -15.83
C ASN A 974 11.24 -9.59 -15.99
N GLY A 975 11.88 -8.59 -16.60
CA GLY A 975 11.33 -7.24 -16.68
C GLY A 975 11.24 -6.50 -15.34
N GLU A 976 11.96 -7.01 -14.33
CA GLU A 976 12.14 -6.41 -13.03
C GLU A 976 13.55 -5.83 -12.88
N ASN A 977 13.67 -4.87 -11.98
CA ASN A 977 14.93 -4.27 -11.60
C ASN A 977 15.00 -4.14 -10.09
N ILE A 978 16.18 -3.76 -9.58
CA ILE A 978 16.43 -3.67 -8.14
C ILE A 978 15.43 -2.76 -7.41
N ALA A 979 14.97 -1.68 -8.05
CA ALA A 979 13.97 -0.78 -7.48
C ALA A 979 12.61 -1.48 -7.29
N LYS A 980 12.10 -2.17 -8.32
CA LYS A 980 10.85 -2.94 -8.23
C LYS A 980 10.94 -4.04 -7.18
N VAL A 981 12.04 -4.80 -7.15
CA VAL A 981 12.24 -5.89 -6.18
C VAL A 981 12.29 -5.37 -4.75
N LEU A 982 13.08 -4.34 -4.46
CA LEU A 982 13.16 -3.79 -3.10
C LEU A 982 11.83 -3.14 -2.67
N THR A 983 11.06 -2.55 -3.58
CA THR A 983 9.69 -2.08 -3.29
C THR A 983 8.76 -3.25 -2.96
N LYS A 984 8.82 -4.37 -3.68
CA LYS A 984 8.03 -5.56 -3.36
C LYS A 984 8.41 -6.11 -1.98
N VAL A 985 9.71 -6.27 -1.70
CA VAL A 985 10.19 -6.75 -0.40
C VAL A 985 9.76 -5.80 0.72
N TYR A 986 9.78 -4.49 0.50
CA TYR A 986 9.24 -3.52 1.45
C TYR A 986 7.74 -3.68 1.71
N GLN A 987 6.94 -3.89 0.66
CA GLN A 987 5.49 -4.04 0.76
C GLN A 987 5.04 -5.39 1.35
N SER A 988 5.87 -6.42 1.22
CA SER A 988 5.51 -7.79 1.57
C SER A 988 5.94 -8.26 2.95
N ASN A 989 6.60 -7.41 3.74
CA ASN A 989 7.17 -7.72 5.04
C ASN A 989 6.94 -6.57 6.04
N ASP A 990 7.04 -6.87 7.34
CA ASP A 990 7.11 -5.83 8.37
C ASP A 990 8.44 -5.03 8.29
N ARG A 991 8.50 -3.92 9.03
CA ARG A 991 9.64 -2.99 8.98
C ARG A 991 10.96 -3.64 9.44
N GLU A 992 10.92 -4.52 10.42
CA GLU A 992 12.12 -5.17 10.97
C GLU A 992 12.67 -6.19 9.96
N THR A 993 11.81 -7.06 9.44
CA THR A 993 12.18 -8.06 8.42
C THR A 993 12.72 -7.41 7.15
N PHE A 994 12.09 -6.33 6.68
CA PHE A 994 12.61 -5.55 5.56
C PHE A 994 14.01 -5.00 5.84
N SER A 995 14.24 -4.38 7.02
CA SER A 995 15.56 -3.84 7.38
C SER A 995 16.62 -4.93 7.41
N LYS A 996 16.31 -6.09 8.00
CA LYS A 996 17.23 -7.23 8.06
C LYS A 996 17.65 -7.70 6.67
N ILE A 997 16.70 -7.90 5.75
CA ILE A 997 17.01 -8.33 4.38
C ILE A 997 17.80 -7.25 3.65
N LYS A 998 17.35 -5.99 3.72
CA LYS A 998 18.02 -4.85 3.08
C LYS A 998 19.46 -4.73 3.55
N ASP A 999 19.68 -4.63 4.86
CA ASP A 999 21.01 -4.45 5.46
C ASP A 999 21.91 -5.65 5.15
N MET A 1000 21.36 -6.87 5.15
CA MET A 1000 22.08 -8.08 4.80
C MET A 1000 22.66 -8.02 3.39
N PHE A 1001 21.89 -7.63 2.37
CA PHE A 1001 22.39 -7.54 0.99
C PHE A 1001 23.20 -6.27 0.74
N VAL A 1002 22.74 -5.12 1.26
CA VAL A 1002 23.38 -3.81 1.02
C VAL A 1002 24.76 -3.77 1.64
N LYS A 1003 24.92 -4.09 2.93
CA LYS A 1003 26.23 -4.04 3.58
C LYS A 1003 27.22 -5.07 3.05
N ASN A 1004 26.73 -6.16 2.43
CA ASN A 1004 27.56 -7.18 1.78
C ASN A 1004 27.80 -6.94 0.28
N ALA A 1005 27.37 -5.80 -0.28
CA ALA A 1005 27.60 -5.47 -1.69
C ALA A 1005 29.08 -5.58 -2.09
N GLY A 1006 29.99 -5.20 -1.18
CA GLY A 1006 31.43 -5.34 -1.38
C GLY A 1006 31.91 -6.78 -1.54
N GLU A 1007 31.37 -7.76 -0.80
CA GLU A 1007 31.78 -9.17 -0.95
C GLU A 1007 31.22 -9.80 -2.21
N PHE A 1008 29.98 -9.47 -2.58
CA PHE A 1008 29.45 -9.87 -3.88
C PHE A 1008 30.31 -9.33 -5.03
N HIS A 1009 30.78 -8.09 -4.91
CA HIS A 1009 31.73 -7.48 -5.84
C HIS A 1009 33.09 -8.19 -5.85
N ASN A 1010 33.63 -8.53 -4.68
CA ASN A 1010 34.90 -9.26 -4.56
C ASN A 1010 34.82 -10.61 -5.29
N LEU A 1011 33.78 -11.40 -5.04
CA LEU A 1011 33.63 -12.74 -5.60
C LEU A 1011 33.55 -12.74 -7.13
N VAL A 1012 32.78 -11.83 -7.73
CA VAL A 1012 32.62 -11.77 -9.19
C VAL A 1012 33.82 -11.14 -9.92
N ASN A 1013 34.71 -10.46 -9.20
CA ASN A 1013 35.90 -9.84 -9.77
C ASN A 1013 37.21 -10.57 -9.42
N ASP A 1014 37.16 -11.68 -8.66
CA ASP A 1014 38.31 -12.53 -8.38
C ASP A 1014 38.66 -13.40 -9.60
N ILE A 1015 39.09 -12.77 -10.69
CA ILE A 1015 39.44 -13.43 -11.96
C ILE A 1015 40.95 -13.62 -12.14
N GLY A 1016 41.72 -13.54 -11.05
CA GLY A 1016 43.18 -13.72 -11.05
C GLY A 1016 43.60 -15.15 -11.43
N GLU A 1017 44.91 -15.40 -11.50
CA GLU A 1017 45.46 -16.71 -11.91
C GLU A 1017 44.86 -17.88 -11.11
N HIS A 1018 44.72 -17.71 -9.80
CA HIS A 1018 44.09 -18.62 -8.84
C HIS A 1018 42.73 -18.10 -8.33
N GLY A 1019 41.99 -17.38 -9.17
CA GLY A 1019 40.68 -16.80 -8.86
C GLY A 1019 39.50 -17.65 -9.33
N LEU A 1020 38.29 -17.25 -8.95
CA LEU A 1020 37.00 -17.82 -9.31
C LEU A 1020 36.54 -17.43 -10.73
N LYS A 1021 37.33 -17.79 -11.76
CA LYS A 1021 37.14 -17.32 -13.15
C LYS A 1021 35.77 -17.63 -13.78
N LYS A 1022 35.11 -18.71 -13.35
CA LYS A 1022 33.80 -19.14 -13.86
C LYS A 1022 32.62 -18.76 -12.94
N LEU A 1023 32.88 -18.20 -11.76
CA LEU A 1023 31.82 -17.80 -10.84
C LEU A 1023 31.22 -16.47 -11.26
N GLU A 1024 29.93 -16.49 -11.59
CA GLU A 1024 29.17 -15.30 -11.93
C GLU A 1024 27.89 -15.25 -11.10
N LEU A 1025 27.72 -14.19 -10.29
CA LEU A 1025 26.58 -14.03 -9.37
C LEU A 1025 25.56 -13.01 -9.88
N ARG A 1026 26.00 -12.05 -10.68
CA ARG A 1026 25.22 -10.87 -11.08
C ARG A 1026 23.87 -11.21 -11.74
N PRO A 1027 23.75 -12.25 -12.60
CA PRO A 1027 22.48 -12.66 -13.19
C PRO A 1027 21.45 -13.18 -12.17
N TYR A 1028 21.90 -13.68 -11.01
CA TYR A 1028 21.05 -14.37 -10.04
C TYR A 1028 20.75 -13.53 -8.79
N LEU A 1029 21.55 -12.48 -8.54
CA LEU A 1029 21.45 -11.65 -7.34
C LEU A 1029 20.07 -10.98 -7.19
N LEU A 1030 19.49 -10.44 -8.27
CA LEU A 1030 18.20 -9.74 -8.20
C LEU A 1030 17.08 -10.67 -7.72
N ASP A 1031 16.94 -11.83 -8.36
CA ASP A 1031 15.92 -12.83 -8.01
C ASP A 1031 16.17 -13.42 -6.63
N SER A 1032 17.43 -13.58 -6.23
CA SER A 1032 17.79 -14.07 -4.90
C SER A 1032 17.30 -13.17 -3.76
N ILE A 1033 17.29 -11.84 -3.94
CA ILE A 1033 16.80 -10.89 -2.92
C ILE A 1033 15.30 -11.12 -2.67
N ASN A 1034 14.52 -11.25 -3.75
CA ASN A 1034 13.10 -11.52 -3.67
C ASN A 1034 12.83 -12.92 -3.07
N ALA A 1035 13.54 -13.94 -3.55
CA ALA A 1035 13.40 -15.31 -3.09
C ALA A 1035 13.80 -15.49 -1.62
N THR A 1036 14.82 -14.78 -1.14
CA THR A 1036 15.18 -14.72 0.29
C THR A 1036 14.01 -14.23 1.11
N SER A 1037 13.36 -13.13 0.70
CA SER A 1037 12.19 -12.61 1.38
C SER A 1037 11.03 -13.61 1.42
N GLN A 1038 10.72 -14.23 0.28
CA GLN A 1038 9.63 -15.22 0.20
C GLN A 1038 9.92 -16.45 1.06
N SER A 1039 11.18 -16.88 1.12
CA SER A 1039 11.64 -18.02 1.90
C SER A 1039 11.56 -17.81 3.41
N LEU A 1040 11.35 -16.58 3.90
CA LEU A 1040 11.11 -16.33 5.33
C LEU A 1040 9.70 -16.70 5.80
N ARG A 1041 8.75 -16.90 4.88
CA ARG A 1041 7.36 -17.25 5.19
C ARG A 1041 7.15 -18.71 5.61
N GLY A 1042 8.15 -19.56 5.40
CA GLY A 1042 8.13 -20.98 5.73
C GLY A 1042 9.41 -21.43 6.42
N THR A 1043 9.47 -22.71 6.75
CA THR A 1043 10.70 -23.33 7.28
C THR A 1043 11.70 -23.60 6.18
N ARG A 1044 12.99 -23.74 6.53
CA ARG A 1044 14.04 -24.10 5.56
C ARG A 1044 13.71 -25.42 4.86
N ALA A 1045 13.28 -26.45 5.61
CA ALA A 1045 12.92 -27.75 5.04
C ALA A 1045 11.78 -27.66 4.02
N GLU A 1046 10.72 -26.89 4.30
CA GLU A 1046 9.60 -26.70 3.36
C GLU A 1046 10.02 -25.97 2.09
N ASN A 1047 10.87 -24.94 2.20
CA ASN A 1047 11.37 -24.21 1.04
C ASN A 1047 12.20 -25.12 0.14
N PHE A 1048 13.14 -25.87 0.71
CA PHE A 1048 13.98 -26.80 -0.05
C PHE A 1048 13.18 -28.00 -0.59
N LYS A 1049 12.10 -28.42 0.07
CA LYS A 1049 11.19 -29.44 -0.47
C LYS A 1049 10.51 -28.96 -1.75
N ARG A 1050 9.99 -27.73 -1.76
CA ARG A 1050 9.38 -27.13 -2.97
C ARG A 1050 10.40 -26.96 -4.09
N LEU A 1051 11.63 -26.56 -3.75
CA LEU A 1051 12.71 -26.47 -4.74
C LEU A 1051 13.08 -27.85 -5.30
N ALA A 1052 13.19 -28.88 -4.46
CA ALA A 1052 13.46 -30.24 -4.91
C ALA A 1052 12.39 -30.73 -5.89
N GLU A 1053 11.10 -30.54 -5.56
CA GLU A 1053 9.99 -30.88 -6.45
C GLU A 1053 10.04 -30.11 -7.78
N LYS A 1054 10.38 -28.81 -7.73
CA LYS A 1054 10.52 -27.97 -8.94
C LYS A 1054 11.68 -28.42 -9.82
N ILE A 1055 12.85 -28.70 -9.23
CA ILE A 1055 14.05 -29.17 -9.95
C ILE A 1055 13.78 -30.54 -10.58
N ASP A 1056 13.23 -31.49 -9.80
CA ASP A 1056 12.89 -32.83 -10.30
C ASP A 1056 11.94 -32.78 -11.51
N ASN A 1057 10.93 -31.91 -11.47
CA ASN A 1057 10.04 -31.69 -12.60
C ASN A 1057 10.78 -31.14 -13.84
N VAL A 1058 11.70 -30.19 -13.65
CA VAL A 1058 12.52 -29.65 -14.75
C VAL A 1058 13.38 -30.76 -15.36
N LEU A 1059 14.04 -31.58 -14.53
CA LEU A 1059 14.88 -32.67 -15.00
C LEU A 1059 14.09 -33.72 -15.79
N LYS A 1060 12.86 -34.04 -15.35
CA LYS A 1060 11.98 -35.04 -15.98
C LYS A 1060 11.30 -34.55 -17.26
N THR A 1061 10.93 -33.28 -17.32
CA THR A 1061 10.09 -32.75 -18.41
C THR A 1061 10.89 -32.09 -19.53
N THR A 1062 12.19 -31.85 -19.33
CA THR A 1062 13.05 -31.22 -20.34
C THR A 1062 13.74 -32.25 -21.23
N THR A 1063 13.90 -31.89 -22.49
CA THR A 1063 14.70 -32.62 -23.49
C THR A 1063 16.18 -32.67 -23.12
N LYS A 1064 16.98 -33.41 -23.90
CA LYS A 1064 18.45 -33.44 -23.73
C LYS A 1064 19.08 -32.06 -23.93
N GLU A 1065 18.45 -31.20 -24.73
CA GLU A 1065 18.89 -29.80 -24.92
C GLU A 1065 18.38 -28.85 -23.82
N GLY A 1066 17.77 -29.37 -22.74
CA GLY A 1066 17.29 -28.54 -21.62
C GLY A 1066 16.01 -27.76 -21.92
N ARG A 1067 15.18 -28.21 -22.86
CA ARG A 1067 14.00 -27.47 -23.33
C ARG A 1067 12.69 -28.20 -23.06
N ASN A 1068 11.64 -27.43 -22.82
CA ASN A 1068 10.24 -27.81 -22.94
C ASN A 1068 9.43 -26.54 -23.27
N ASP A 1069 8.14 -26.66 -23.58
CA ASP A 1069 7.30 -25.52 -23.97
C ASP A 1069 7.30 -24.38 -22.93
N LEU A 1070 7.41 -24.71 -21.64
CA LEU A 1070 7.47 -23.73 -20.56
C LEU A 1070 8.80 -22.95 -20.57
N ILE A 1071 9.94 -23.64 -20.69
CA ILE A 1071 11.27 -23.03 -20.69
C ILE A 1071 11.55 -22.29 -22.00
N GLU A 1072 10.93 -22.69 -23.11
CA GLU A 1072 11.04 -21.95 -24.37
C GLU A 1072 10.23 -20.64 -24.34
N SER A 1073 9.13 -20.60 -23.58
CA SER A 1073 8.34 -19.38 -23.37
C SER A 1073 8.92 -18.44 -22.32
N ASP A 1074 9.76 -18.94 -21.40
CA ASP A 1074 10.52 -18.15 -20.42
C ASP A 1074 12.04 -18.39 -20.60
N ARG A 1075 12.68 -17.51 -21.38
CA ARG A 1075 14.13 -17.59 -21.66
C ARG A 1075 15.01 -17.45 -20.42
N GLU A 1076 14.48 -16.97 -19.30
CA GLU A 1076 15.22 -16.74 -18.06
C GLU A 1076 14.95 -17.81 -17.01
N PHE A 1077 14.12 -18.80 -17.32
CA PHE A 1077 13.65 -19.81 -16.38
C PHE A 1077 14.78 -20.43 -15.54
N TYR A 1078 15.88 -20.87 -16.16
CA TYR A 1078 17.00 -21.47 -15.44
C TYR A 1078 17.68 -20.46 -14.51
N LYS A 1079 17.87 -19.21 -14.96
CA LYS A 1079 18.46 -18.16 -14.12
C LYS A 1079 17.56 -17.85 -12.92
N ASN A 1080 16.26 -17.77 -13.14
CA ASN A 1080 15.27 -17.55 -12.10
C ASN A 1080 15.30 -18.66 -11.06
N LEU A 1081 15.36 -19.91 -11.52
CA LEU A 1081 15.45 -21.08 -10.65
C LEU A 1081 16.75 -21.07 -9.82
N ILE A 1082 17.89 -20.73 -10.43
CA ILE A 1082 19.17 -20.58 -9.72
C ILE A 1082 19.08 -19.43 -8.69
N GLY A 1083 18.46 -18.31 -9.05
CA GLY A 1083 18.18 -17.19 -8.15
C GLY A 1083 17.28 -17.59 -6.98
N GLU A 1084 16.26 -18.42 -7.20
CA GLU A 1084 15.41 -18.98 -6.16
C GLU A 1084 16.18 -19.90 -5.20
N ILE A 1085 17.04 -20.79 -5.73
CA ILE A 1085 17.89 -21.67 -4.92
C ILE A 1085 18.88 -20.84 -4.09
N LEU A 1086 19.51 -19.83 -4.70
CA LEU A 1086 20.40 -18.89 -4.00
C LEU A 1086 19.64 -18.18 -2.89
N GLY A 1087 18.48 -17.60 -3.19
CA GLY A 1087 17.67 -16.87 -2.22
C GLY A 1087 17.21 -17.72 -1.03
N ALA A 1088 16.80 -18.96 -1.29
CA ALA A 1088 16.44 -19.92 -0.24
C ALA A 1088 17.64 -20.32 0.63
N SER A 1089 18.82 -20.44 0.03
CA SER A 1089 20.09 -20.72 0.73
C SER A 1089 20.52 -19.56 1.63
N LEU A 1090 20.29 -18.32 1.19
CA LEU A 1090 20.61 -17.10 1.95
C LEU A 1090 19.58 -16.79 3.05
N ALA A 1091 18.34 -17.27 2.94
CA ALA A 1091 17.26 -16.98 3.89
C ALA A 1091 17.55 -17.43 5.34
N LYS A 1092 18.50 -18.35 5.55
CA LYS A 1092 18.93 -18.74 6.90
C LYS A 1092 19.61 -17.60 7.66
N PHE A 1093 20.36 -16.73 6.97
CA PHE A 1093 21.09 -15.62 7.59
C PHE A 1093 20.14 -14.51 8.04
N ALA A 1094 19.10 -14.23 7.25
CA ALA A 1094 18.05 -13.26 7.58
C ALA A 1094 17.25 -13.61 8.86
N ARG A 1095 17.33 -14.87 9.33
CA ARG A 1095 16.72 -15.32 10.60
C ARG A 1095 17.61 -15.08 11.84
N GLN A 1096 18.88 -14.72 11.66
CA GLN A 1096 19.82 -14.51 12.76
C GLN A 1096 19.69 -13.10 13.37
N GLU A 1097 20.30 -12.89 14.54
CA GLU A 1097 20.31 -11.57 15.20
C GLU A 1097 21.06 -10.51 14.40
N ASN A 1098 22.18 -10.88 13.76
CA ASN A 1098 22.97 -10.02 12.88
C ASN A 1098 23.14 -10.63 11.48
N PRO A 1099 22.11 -10.54 10.61
CA PRO A 1099 22.13 -11.15 9.28
C PRO A 1099 23.28 -10.68 8.39
N ALA A 1100 23.60 -9.38 8.43
CA ALA A 1100 24.65 -8.80 7.61
C ALA A 1100 26.03 -9.37 7.95
N ASN A 1101 26.37 -9.45 9.24
CA ASN A 1101 27.63 -10.05 9.66
C ASN A 1101 27.68 -11.56 9.39
N ALA A 1102 26.57 -12.27 9.60
CA ALA A 1102 26.51 -13.71 9.35
C ALA A 1102 26.74 -14.05 7.87
N LEU A 1103 26.16 -13.26 6.96
CA LEU A 1103 26.40 -13.43 5.52
C LEU A 1103 27.83 -13.05 5.14
N TYR A 1104 28.35 -11.95 5.70
CA TYR A 1104 29.70 -11.48 5.47
C TYR A 1104 30.76 -12.54 5.74
N GLU A 1105 30.71 -13.20 6.91
CA GLU A 1105 31.67 -14.23 7.28
C GLU A 1105 31.67 -15.40 6.29
N VAL A 1106 30.50 -15.75 5.73
CA VAL A 1106 30.41 -16.84 4.75
C VAL A 1106 30.93 -16.40 3.38
N LEU A 1107 30.58 -15.19 2.92
CA LEU A 1107 31.03 -14.71 1.61
C LEU A 1107 32.54 -14.43 1.58
N LYS A 1108 33.08 -13.81 2.63
CA LYS A 1108 34.52 -13.53 2.77
C LYS A 1108 35.36 -14.81 2.69
N ASN A 1109 34.88 -15.90 3.31
CA ASN A 1109 35.58 -17.18 3.34
C ASN A 1109 35.20 -18.11 2.17
N ALA A 1110 34.24 -17.72 1.32
CA ALA A 1110 33.70 -18.60 0.28
C ALA A 1110 34.77 -19.14 -0.67
N LYS A 1111 35.79 -18.36 -1.03
CA LYS A 1111 36.90 -18.84 -1.86
C LYS A 1111 37.68 -19.97 -1.18
N ALA A 1112 38.07 -19.79 0.08
CA ALA A 1112 38.83 -20.79 0.82
C ALA A 1112 37.99 -22.06 1.05
N ASP A 1113 36.71 -21.87 1.42
CA ASP A 1113 35.75 -22.95 1.58
C ASP A 1113 35.52 -23.73 0.27
N LEU A 1114 35.47 -23.04 -0.88
CA LEU A 1114 35.36 -23.69 -2.19
C LEU A 1114 36.62 -24.45 -2.56
N VAL A 1115 37.81 -23.93 -2.23
CA VAL A 1115 39.07 -24.66 -2.44
C VAL A 1115 39.01 -25.99 -1.71
N GLU A 1116 38.63 -26.00 -0.43
CA GLU A 1116 38.49 -27.22 0.38
C GLU A 1116 37.39 -28.15 -0.17
N ALA A 1117 36.22 -27.61 -0.50
CA ALA A 1117 35.07 -28.40 -0.97
C ALA A 1117 35.28 -29.05 -2.35
N LEU A 1118 36.19 -28.50 -3.16
CA LEU A 1118 36.49 -28.98 -4.52
C LEU A 1118 37.76 -29.85 -4.58
N GLU A 1119 38.44 -30.08 -3.47
CA GLU A 1119 39.57 -31.03 -3.44
C GLU A 1119 39.10 -32.45 -3.82
N PRO A 1120 39.97 -33.23 -4.50
CA PRO A 1120 39.66 -34.61 -4.81
C PRO A 1120 39.46 -35.41 -3.53
N THR A 1121 38.39 -36.19 -3.48
CA THR A 1121 38.12 -37.14 -2.39
C THR A 1121 38.15 -38.57 -2.90
N LEU A 1122 38.01 -39.57 -2.01
CA LEU A 1122 37.84 -40.97 -2.40
C LEU A 1122 36.64 -41.22 -3.33
N PHE A 1123 35.65 -40.32 -3.35
CA PHE A 1123 34.37 -40.53 -4.02
C PHE A 1123 34.05 -39.49 -5.10
N LYS A 1124 34.86 -38.43 -5.24
CA LYS A 1124 34.63 -37.33 -6.20
C LYS A 1124 35.97 -36.86 -6.77
N GLU A 1125 36.04 -36.75 -8.10
CA GLU A 1125 37.18 -36.11 -8.76
C GLU A 1125 37.26 -34.63 -8.35
N GLY A 1126 38.48 -34.15 -8.10
CA GLY A 1126 38.70 -32.76 -7.71
C GLY A 1126 38.44 -31.80 -8.87
N LYS A 1127 38.01 -30.58 -8.54
CA LYS A 1127 37.75 -29.50 -9.51
C LYS A 1127 38.67 -28.32 -9.18
N GLY A 1128 39.42 -27.82 -10.16
CA GLY A 1128 40.25 -26.63 -9.97
C GLY A 1128 39.39 -25.40 -9.62
N ILE A 1129 39.86 -24.54 -8.72
CA ILE A 1129 39.11 -23.37 -8.23
C ILE A 1129 38.73 -22.40 -9.35
N GLU A 1130 39.53 -22.34 -10.41
CA GLU A 1130 39.26 -21.54 -11.60
C GLU A 1130 38.05 -22.04 -12.40
N ASN A 1131 37.63 -23.29 -12.17
CA ASN A 1131 36.45 -23.87 -12.74
C ASN A 1131 35.23 -23.78 -11.83
N ALA A 1132 35.38 -23.32 -10.58
CA ALA A 1132 34.27 -23.15 -9.66
C ALA A 1132 33.22 -22.19 -10.25
N ASP A 1133 31.96 -22.62 -10.24
CA ASP A 1133 30.84 -21.90 -10.83
C ASP A 1133 29.71 -21.69 -9.80
N ILE A 1134 28.59 -21.11 -10.24
CA ILE A 1134 27.47 -20.78 -9.36
C ILE A 1134 26.92 -22.00 -8.61
N TYR A 1135 26.91 -23.18 -9.22
CA TYR A 1135 26.36 -24.39 -8.59
C TYR A 1135 27.25 -24.90 -7.47
N ASP A 1136 28.58 -24.73 -7.58
CA ASP A 1136 29.49 -25.09 -6.48
C ASP A 1136 29.29 -24.15 -5.28
N LEU A 1137 29.07 -22.86 -5.55
CA LEU A 1137 28.71 -21.91 -4.49
C LEU A 1137 27.34 -22.23 -3.87
N LEU A 1138 26.35 -22.66 -4.67
CA LEU A 1138 25.06 -23.11 -4.14
C LEU A 1138 25.22 -24.34 -3.24
N GLU A 1139 25.95 -25.35 -3.67
CA GLU A 1139 26.25 -26.55 -2.86
C GLU A 1139 26.90 -26.15 -1.53
N LEU A 1140 27.87 -25.23 -1.56
CA LEU A 1140 28.51 -24.68 -0.35
C LEU A 1140 27.52 -23.95 0.56
N LEU A 1141 26.70 -23.04 0.02
CA LEU A 1141 25.76 -22.24 0.81
C LEU A 1141 24.65 -23.10 1.44
N ILE A 1142 24.18 -24.13 0.71
CA ILE A 1142 23.19 -25.08 1.20
C ILE A 1142 23.81 -25.92 2.33
N SER A 1143 25.02 -26.45 2.14
CA SER A 1143 25.70 -27.33 3.11
C SER A 1143 26.13 -26.62 4.40
N LYS A 1144 26.43 -25.31 4.37
CA LYS A 1144 26.68 -24.49 5.58
C LYS A 1144 25.41 -24.29 6.45
N GLY A 1145 24.32 -25.02 6.23
CA GLY A 1145 23.07 -24.97 6.99
C GLY A 1145 22.73 -26.34 7.58
N GLU A 1146 21.67 -26.43 8.39
CA GLU A 1146 21.27 -27.71 8.99
C GLU A 1146 20.92 -28.75 7.90
N PRO A 1147 21.55 -29.94 7.90
CA PRO A 1147 21.26 -30.96 6.89
C PRO A 1147 19.85 -31.52 7.08
N SER A 1148 19.18 -31.79 5.96
CA SER A 1148 17.87 -32.42 5.92
C SER A 1148 17.67 -33.18 4.61
N GLU A 1149 16.73 -34.12 4.58
CA GLU A 1149 16.39 -34.87 3.35
C GLU A 1149 16.10 -33.93 2.16
N PRO A 1150 15.24 -32.88 2.28
CA PRO A 1150 15.01 -31.96 1.16
C PRO A 1150 16.24 -31.19 0.69
N THR A 1151 17.16 -30.86 1.60
CA THR A 1151 18.37 -30.08 1.25
C THR A 1151 19.42 -30.94 0.57
N SER A 1152 19.53 -32.20 1.01
CA SER A 1152 20.37 -33.21 0.35
C SER A 1152 19.83 -33.51 -1.05
N ALA A 1153 18.51 -33.67 -1.20
CA ALA A 1153 17.88 -33.88 -2.50
C ALA A 1153 18.16 -32.75 -3.51
N VAL A 1154 18.12 -31.48 -3.07
CA VAL A 1154 18.49 -30.35 -3.94
C VAL A 1154 19.97 -30.44 -4.34
N ILE A 1155 20.88 -30.69 -3.39
CA ILE A 1155 22.32 -30.83 -3.66
C ILE A 1155 22.58 -31.94 -4.71
N ASP A 1156 21.98 -33.11 -4.52
CA ASP A 1156 22.14 -34.26 -5.41
C ASP A 1156 21.67 -33.98 -6.85
N MET A 1157 20.69 -33.07 -7.02
CA MET A 1157 20.16 -32.69 -8.33
C MET A 1157 20.90 -31.51 -9.00
N LEU A 1158 21.75 -30.76 -8.27
CA LEU A 1158 22.46 -29.61 -8.84
C LEU A 1158 23.32 -29.96 -10.06
N PRO A 1159 24.08 -31.07 -10.11
CA PRO A 1159 24.88 -31.42 -11.29
C PRO A 1159 24.02 -31.66 -12.55
N ALA A 1160 22.91 -32.39 -12.40
CA ALA A 1160 22.00 -32.64 -13.52
C ALA A 1160 21.30 -31.34 -13.98
N LEU A 1161 20.99 -30.44 -13.04
CA LEU A 1161 20.44 -29.14 -13.37
C LEU A 1161 21.44 -28.26 -14.14
N ARG A 1162 22.72 -28.29 -13.75
CA ARG A 1162 23.83 -27.62 -14.46
C ARG A 1162 23.91 -28.09 -15.91
N GLU A 1163 23.91 -29.40 -16.16
CA GLU A 1163 23.96 -29.95 -17.52
C GLU A 1163 22.78 -29.46 -18.39
N LYS A 1164 21.57 -29.37 -17.82
CA LYS A 1164 20.39 -28.89 -18.53
C LYS A 1164 20.46 -27.40 -18.85
N GLU A 1165 20.92 -26.58 -17.91
CA GLU A 1165 21.14 -25.14 -18.16
C GLU A 1165 22.21 -24.94 -19.25
N GLU A 1166 23.33 -25.65 -19.17
CA GLU A 1166 24.41 -25.55 -20.17
C GLU A 1166 23.94 -25.95 -21.57
N ALA A 1167 23.17 -27.04 -21.66
CA ALA A 1167 22.58 -27.49 -22.92
C ALA A 1167 21.62 -26.44 -23.51
N TYR A 1168 20.79 -25.83 -22.66
CA TYR A 1168 19.87 -24.76 -23.05
C TYR A 1168 20.62 -23.50 -23.51
N ASN A 1169 21.65 -23.09 -22.78
CA ASN A 1169 22.49 -21.94 -23.12
C ASN A 1169 23.24 -22.15 -24.45
N ASN A 1170 23.70 -23.37 -24.72
CA ASN A 1170 24.32 -23.73 -26.00
C ASN A 1170 23.31 -23.69 -27.16
N PHE A 1171 22.08 -24.16 -26.94
CA PHE A 1171 21.01 -24.06 -27.92
C PHE A 1171 20.68 -22.60 -28.28
N ILE A 1172 20.54 -21.72 -27.27
CA ILE A 1172 20.28 -20.29 -27.50
C ILE A 1172 21.45 -19.64 -28.25
N LYS A 1173 22.70 -19.92 -27.86
CA LYS A 1173 23.89 -19.39 -28.54
C LYS A 1173 24.00 -19.89 -29.99
N GLY A 1174 23.65 -21.14 -30.26
CA GLY A 1174 23.59 -21.70 -31.62
C GLY A 1174 22.56 -20.96 -32.48
N SER A 1175 21.37 -20.72 -31.93
CA SER A 1175 20.28 -19.98 -32.59
C SER A 1175 20.64 -18.51 -32.87
N GLN A 1176 21.47 -17.87 -32.04
CA GLN A 1176 21.91 -16.48 -32.25
C GLN A 1176 23.06 -16.33 -33.25
N ARG A 1177 23.89 -17.36 -33.46
CA ARG A 1177 25.00 -17.34 -34.44
C ARG A 1177 24.51 -17.43 -35.89
N GLU A 1178 23.35 -18.02 -36.14
CA GLU A 1178 22.70 -17.96 -37.46
C GLU A 1178 22.07 -16.58 -37.75
N GLY A 1179 21.88 -15.73 -36.73
CA GLY A 1179 21.29 -14.38 -36.84
C GLY A 1179 22.27 -13.20 -36.69
N THR A 1180 23.58 -13.43 -36.47
CA THR A 1180 24.57 -12.38 -36.18
C THR A 1180 25.72 -12.34 -37.20
N SER A 1181 25.37 -12.11 -38.45
CA SER A 1181 26.31 -11.65 -39.48
C SER A 1181 25.60 -10.55 -40.27
N HIS A 1182 25.67 -9.29 -39.80
CA HIS A 1182 25.60 -8.09 -40.64
C HIS A 1182 26.04 -6.86 -39.81
N LYS A 1183 27.28 -6.41 -40.01
CA LYS A 1183 27.66 -4.99 -39.90
C LYS A 1183 28.04 -4.50 -41.30
N PRO A 1184 27.78 -3.22 -41.62
CA PRO A 1184 27.56 -2.76 -42.98
C PRO A 1184 28.87 -2.58 -43.74
N GLN A 1185 29.00 -3.27 -44.88
CA GLN A 1185 29.89 -2.85 -45.97
C GLN A 1185 29.09 -2.70 -47.26
N THR A 1186 29.42 -1.63 -47.96
CA THR A 1186 28.74 -1.07 -49.12
C THR A 1186 28.88 -1.93 -50.38
N LYS A 1187 27.76 -1.96 -51.12
CA LYS A 1187 27.54 -2.28 -52.54
C LYS A 1187 27.54 -3.74 -53.01
N ASP A 1188 26.37 -4.08 -53.55
CA ASP A 1188 26.07 -4.96 -54.68
C ASP A 1188 26.49 -6.43 -54.58
N GLN A 1189 25.54 -7.27 -54.14
CA GLN A 1189 25.20 -8.53 -54.82
C GLN A 1189 23.85 -9.08 -54.31
N ALA A 1190 22.88 -9.18 -55.22
CA ALA A 1190 21.59 -9.81 -54.99
C ALA A 1190 21.69 -11.34 -55.14
N GLN A 1191 21.15 -12.09 -54.18
CA GLN A 1191 20.73 -13.49 -54.31
C GLN A 1191 19.39 -13.65 -53.56
N GLU A 1192 18.27 -13.45 -54.27
CA GLU A 1192 17.34 -14.51 -54.73
C GLU A 1192 16.67 -15.34 -53.62
N THR A 1193 15.54 -14.82 -53.12
CA THR A 1193 14.54 -15.59 -52.37
C THR A 1193 13.82 -16.54 -53.34
N GLN A 1194 13.86 -17.85 -53.07
CA GLN A 1194 13.15 -18.85 -53.89
C GLN A 1194 11.63 -18.74 -53.69
N THR A 1195 10.92 -18.17 -54.68
CA THR A 1195 9.46 -18.31 -54.80
C THR A 1195 9.10 -19.71 -55.31
N GLN A 1196 7.94 -20.26 -54.95
CA GLN A 1196 7.42 -21.54 -55.49
C GLN A 1196 6.25 -21.28 -56.45
N ASP A 1197 5.96 -22.21 -57.34
CA ASP A 1197 4.84 -22.09 -58.30
C ASP A 1197 3.50 -22.19 -57.57
N ILE A 1198 2.60 -21.24 -57.83
CA ILE A 1198 1.27 -21.20 -57.20
C ILE A 1198 0.24 -21.70 -58.20
N LYS A 1199 -0.45 -22.79 -57.88
CA LYS A 1199 -1.57 -23.29 -58.68
C LYS A 1199 -2.89 -22.76 -58.15
N PHE A 1200 -3.74 -22.23 -59.02
CA PHE A 1200 -5.07 -21.74 -58.65
C PHE A 1200 -6.06 -21.96 -59.78
N VAL A 1201 -7.34 -22.10 -59.45
CA VAL A 1201 -8.42 -22.34 -60.42
C VAL A 1201 -9.23 -21.06 -60.58
N ASP A 1202 -9.51 -20.65 -61.82
CA ASP A 1202 -10.29 -19.45 -62.07
C ASP A 1202 -11.81 -19.67 -61.88
N THR A 1203 -12.57 -18.58 -61.95
CA THR A 1203 -14.04 -18.58 -61.78
C THR A 1203 -14.81 -19.34 -62.87
N LYS A 1204 -14.12 -19.87 -63.88
CA LYS A 1204 -14.69 -20.75 -64.92
C LYS A 1204 -14.23 -22.21 -64.76
N GLY A 1205 -13.55 -22.54 -63.66
CA GLY A 1205 -13.13 -23.90 -63.31
C GLY A 1205 -11.86 -24.38 -64.01
N LYS A 1206 -11.07 -23.46 -64.61
CA LYS A 1206 -9.82 -23.82 -65.29
C LYS A 1206 -8.62 -23.61 -64.37
N GLU A 1207 -7.77 -24.63 -64.26
CA GLU A 1207 -6.56 -24.60 -63.43
C GLU A 1207 -5.42 -23.84 -64.13
N HIS A 1208 -4.83 -22.90 -63.41
CA HIS A 1208 -3.72 -22.05 -63.83
C HIS A 1208 -2.53 -22.27 -62.89
N THR A 1209 -1.32 -22.21 -63.44
CA THR A 1209 -0.08 -22.27 -62.65
C THR A 1209 0.66 -20.95 -62.83
N LEU A 1210 0.80 -20.20 -61.74
CA LEU A 1210 1.59 -18.98 -61.67
C LEU A 1210 3.03 -19.37 -61.39
N ASN A 1211 3.84 -19.45 -62.45
CA ASN A 1211 5.25 -19.77 -62.32
C ASN A 1211 6.06 -18.59 -61.75
N LYS A 1212 7.26 -18.88 -61.24
CA LYS A 1212 8.15 -17.89 -60.61
C LYS A 1212 8.41 -16.64 -61.48
N ASP A 1213 8.53 -16.81 -62.80
CA ASP A 1213 8.79 -15.70 -63.72
C ASP A 1213 7.59 -14.74 -63.83
N THR A 1214 6.37 -15.30 -63.86
CA THR A 1214 5.14 -14.50 -63.91
C THR A 1214 4.91 -13.74 -62.60
N GLN A 1215 5.24 -14.37 -61.46
CA GLN A 1215 5.18 -13.72 -60.14
C GLN A 1215 6.14 -12.51 -60.07
N LYS A 1216 7.36 -12.67 -60.60
CA LYS A 1216 8.37 -11.60 -60.65
C LYS A 1216 7.92 -10.43 -61.52
N GLN A 1217 7.28 -10.72 -62.66
CA GLN A 1217 6.67 -9.70 -63.53
C GLN A 1217 5.52 -8.95 -62.85
N TRP A 1218 4.67 -9.63 -62.08
CA TRP A 1218 3.58 -8.99 -61.34
C TRP A 1218 4.09 -8.06 -60.24
N LEU A 1219 5.04 -8.52 -59.42
CA LEU A 1219 5.66 -7.68 -58.38
C LEU A 1219 6.29 -6.40 -58.95
N GLN A 1220 6.86 -6.50 -60.15
CA GLN A 1220 7.46 -5.38 -60.87
C GLN A 1220 6.41 -4.46 -61.51
N THR A 1221 5.33 -5.02 -62.06
CA THR A 1221 4.24 -4.25 -62.71
C THR A 1221 3.39 -3.49 -61.69
N PHE A 1222 3.20 -4.06 -60.49
CA PHE A 1222 2.36 -3.47 -59.44
C PHE A 1222 3.16 -2.70 -58.37
N GLY A 1223 4.48 -2.56 -58.51
CA GLY A 1223 5.31 -1.80 -57.57
C GLY A 1223 5.41 -2.40 -56.16
N LEU A 1224 5.24 -3.72 -56.05
CA LEU A 1224 5.17 -4.45 -54.78
C LEU A 1224 6.53 -5.04 -54.35
N GLN A 1225 7.64 -4.49 -54.85
CA GLN A 1225 8.98 -5.05 -54.66
C GLN A 1225 9.51 -4.90 -53.22
N ASN A 1226 8.84 -4.09 -52.39
CA ASN A 1226 9.21 -3.78 -51.01
C ASN A 1226 8.16 -4.28 -49.97
N LEU A 1227 7.26 -5.18 -50.36
CA LEU A 1227 6.20 -5.75 -49.52
C LEU A 1227 6.53 -7.16 -49.04
#